data_AF-A0A0C3QFK8-F1
#
_entry.id   AF-A0A0C3QFK8-F1
#
_cell.length_a   1.000
_cell.length_b   1.000
_cell.length_c   1.000
_cell.angle_alpha   90.00
_cell.angle_beta   90.00
_cell.angle_gamma   90.00
#
_symmetry.space_group_name_H-M   'P 1'
#
loop_
_entity.id
_entity.type
_entity.pdbx_description
1 polymer ?
#
loop_
_entity_poly.entity_id
_entity_poly.type
_entity_poly.pdbx_seq_one_letter_code
_entity_poly.pdbx_strand_id
1 'polypeptide(L)'
;MSANPLPSIESQVLSRDLSTSTASSRVDASELDPLSRRSRTTEQNEICLGMPPVEPGADSGSRKGLSLGRRFPRLSRWARKSIIWIRGPSPPEVLQPTSLLNRSYKYKSISFSTSIESRWIRWTRRLSNNLPLLVILGIAYIISLSFLVRANWYLVPSDAFVGCTATFWSAKDGCGLDGSQCQPFTSDSPMDFRCPAQCLSTQLLNIRTVGDQQVIYQPLVVGGGDANQTYRGDTWLCAAAIQSGIVSNSNGGCASVSLVGSFTSFLGRDDHRVSSISFPSEFPLSYRLSSSNSLSHCTDLRSYALILNALVTAFLFLVLRPKPLVLFWCLVCIGYWHITFFSDPRSEPPPISDAFGTFLPTLFVAYAFWLHAFKHTMPAFDQAPWERMFLYLFPYWIGVYFNETFAKLPVDRLIPSDIAKQPGAIPVVIVLGLLVLAIVINQVRVIRKVGWLGRYLMYYITGGLVIMVLALLPTLTLRLHHYIIPIVLIGGTAFPTRLSAIYQALLLGMCLNGLSRWGFDSILQTADELRRDAPLGSSLPEFLTNSSNPLSSIASNLTWQSVEAMNTKSEGWNGFALLVDDVERYAGNALNFSLSQLNLSSSVPHFFRLAYQRDGVSGDFTQAAVWYPNGTFIDPPPGPS
;
A
#
# COMPACT_ATOMS: atom_id res chain seq x y z
N MET A 1 30.10 -22.56 -15.57
CA MET A 1 29.22 -23.19 -16.58
C MET A 1 27.81 -22.74 -16.26
N SER A 2 27.12 -22.13 -17.22
CA SER A 2 25.90 -21.32 -17.05
C SER A 2 24.75 -22.05 -16.34
N ALA A 3 24.21 -21.41 -15.30
CA ALA A 3 22.89 -21.69 -14.78
C ALA A 3 21.83 -20.94 -15.61
N ASN A 4 20.85 -21.68 -16.13
CA ASN A 4 19.70 -21.12 -16.85
C ASN A 4 18.66 -20.56 -15.85
N PRO A 5 18.05 -19.40 -16.14
CA PRO A 5 16.90 -18.90 -15.38
C PRO A 5 15.59 -19.56 -15.83
N LEU A 6 14.66 -19.74 -14.88
CA LEU A 6 13.29 -20.24 -15.06
C LEU A 6 12.40 -19.27 -15.87
N PRO A 7 11.32 -19.75 -16.52
CA PRO A 7 10.76 -19.12 -17.71
C PRO A 7 9.66 -18.09 -17.43
N SER A 8 9.70 -17.00 -18.19
CA SER A 8 8.64 -16.02 -18.38
C SER A 8 7.59 -16.53 -19.38
N ILE A 9 6.31 -16.44 -19.01
CA ILE A 9 5.16 -16.72 -19.89
C ILE A 9 4.99 -15.53 -20.85
N GLU A 10 5.41 -15.70 -22.10
CA GLU A 10 5.16 -14.76 -23.21
C GLU A 10 3.88 -15.17 -23.97
N SER A 11 2.94 -14.23 -24.10
CA SER A 11 1.77 -14.39 -24.97
C SER A 11 2.07 -13.80 -26.35
N GLN A 12 1.91 -14.64 -27.37
CA GLN A 12 2.23 -14.35 -28.77
C GLN A 12 1.29 -13.28 -29.35
N VAL A 13 1.86 -12.20 -29.90
CA VAL A 13 1.16 -11.26 -30.78
C VAL A 13 1.58 -11.51 -32.22
N LEU A 14 0.57 -11.85 -33.03
CA LEU A 14 0.64 -12.15 -34.45
C LEU A 14 1.14 -10.93 -35.26
N SER A 15 2.26 -11.07 -35.96
CA SER A 15 2.79 -10.10 -36.90
C SER A 15 2.00 -10.14 -38.21
N ARG A 16 1.53 -8.98 -38.70
CA ARG A 16 1.19 -8.78 -40.10
C ARG A 16 1.92 -7.55 -40.60
N ASP A 17 2.87 -7.79 -41.51
CA ASP A 17 3.48 -6.80 -42.37
C ASP A 17 2.42 -6.09 -43.21
N LEU A 18 2.50 -4.76 -43.31
CA LEU A 18 2.19 -4.07 -44.56
C LEU A 18 3.02 -2.78 -44.68
N SER A 19 3.66 -2.70 -45.83
CA SER A 19 4.65 -1.74 -46.29
C SER A 19 4.11 -0.36 -46.65
N THR A 20 4.92 0.66 -46.36
CA THR A 20 5.21 1.88 -47.16
C THR A 20 4.08 2.60 -47.92
N SER A 21 3.88 3.89 -47.59
CA SER A 21 3.93 4.95 -48.62
C SER A 21 4.28 6.32 -48.02
N THR A 22 5.36 6.88 -48.54
CA THR A 22 5.79 8.27 -48.44
C THR A 22 4.80 9.21 -49.15
N ALA A 23 4.50 10.37 -48.55
CA ALA A 23 4.05 11.54 -49.30
C ALA A 23 4.48 12.82 -48.58
N SER A 24 5.39 13.52 -49.25
CA SER A 24 5.91 14.85 -48.99
C SER A 24 4.91 15.92 -49.47
N SER A 25 4.74 17.00 -48.71
CA SER A 25 4.48 18.31 -49.32
C SER A 25 4.94 19.44 -48.40
N ARG A 26 6.09 20.03 -48.77
CA ARG A 26 6.54 21.38 -48.39
C ARG A 26 5.61 22.43 -49.02
N VAL A 27 5.39 23.53 -48.29
CA VAL A 27 5.14 24.86 -48.87
C VAL A 27 5.90 25.89 -48.03
N ASP A 28 7.03 26.33 -48.57
CA ASP A 28 7.70 27.63 -48.33
C ASP A 28 6.99 28.67 -49.24
N ALA A 29 7.01 29.99 -49.10
CA ALA A 29 7.55 30.99 -48.17
C ALA A 29 7.13 32.39 -48.73
N SER A 30 7.52 33.47 -48.03
CA SER A 30 7.71 34.87 -48.52
C SER A 30 6.45 35.77 -48.57
N GLU A 31 6.46 37.08 -48.25
CA GLU A 31 7.48 38.05 -47.83
C GLU A 31 6.82 39.43 -47.50
N LEU A 32 7.57 40.31 -46.78
CA LEU A 32 7.52 41.80 -46.73
C LEU A 32 6.35 42.52 -46.00
N ASP A 33 6.47 43.66 -45.31
CA ASP A 33 7.52 44.45 -44.61
C ASP A 33 6.74 45.53 -43.76
N PRO A 34 7.28 46.63 -43.16
CA PRO A 34 7.01 47.01 -41.78
C PRO A 34 6.28 48.37 -41.64
N LEU A 35 6.20 48.89 -40.40
CA LEU A 35 5.77 50.24 -39.96
C LEU A 35 4.37 50.31 -39.33
N SER A 36 4.32 50.27 -37.99
CA SER A 36 3.47 51.18 -37.21
C SER A 36 3.87 51.17 -35.73
N ARG A 37 4.60 52.21 -35.34
CA ARG A 37 4.80 52.60 -33.94
C ARG A 37 3.45 53.11 -33.41
N ARG A 38 2.83 52.40 -32.46
CA ARG A 38 1.86 53.02 -31.55
C ARG A 38 1.93 52.41 -30.15
N SER A 39 2.39 53.25 -29.23
CA SER A 39 2.26 53.08 -27.79
C SER A 39 0.82 52.73 -27.41
N ARG A 40 0.62 51.58 -26.75
CA ARG A 40 -0.55 51.34 -25.90
C ARG A 40 -0.14 50.51 -24.68
N THR A 41 -0.34 51.17 -23.56
CA THR A 41 -0.45 50.71 -22.19
C THR A 41 -1.25 49.41 -22.03
N THR A 42 -0.72 48.52 -21.20
CA THR A 42 -1.45 47.62 -20.27
C THR A 42 -2.85 47.15 -20.67
N GLU A 43 -2.95 45.92 -21.15
CA GLU A 43 -4.11 45.07 -20.88
C GLU A 43 -3.66 43.61 -20.90
N GLN A 44 -3.70 42.99 -19.72
CA GLN A 44 -3.55 41.56 -19.56
C GLN A 44 -4.79 40.91 -20.19
N ASN A 45 -4.58 40.10 -21.23
CA ASN A 45 -5.59 39.15 -21.69
C ASN A 45 -5.80 38.09 -20.60
N GLU A 46 -6.63 38.43 -19.61
CA GLU A 46 -7.41 37.44 -18.89
C GLU A 46 -8.36 36.80 -19.89
N ILE A 47 -8.10 35.54 -20.25
CA ILE A 47 -9.16 34.66 -20.72
C ILE A 47 -10.03 34.37 -19.49
N CYS A 48 -10.86 35.34 -19.14
CA CYS A 48 -12.04 35.13 -18.35
C CYS A 48 -12.95 34.19 -19.16
N LEU A 49 -12.87 32.88 -18.89
CA LEU A 49 -14.05 32.05 -19.00
C LEU A 49 -15.06 32.64 -18.02
N GLY A 50 -15.81 33.64 -18.48
CA GLY A 50 -16.95 34.19 -17.79
C GLY A 50 -17.84 33.02 -17.41
N MET A 51 -17.89 32.73 -16.11
CA MET A 51 -18.98 31.94 -15.57
C MET A 51 -20.25 32.65 -16.01
N PRO A 52 -21.15 32.00 -16.78
CA PRO A 52 -22.40 32.63 -17.13
C PRO A 52 -23.10 33.03 -15.82
N PRO A 53 -23.70 34.23 -15.74
CA PRO A 53 -24.60 34.53 -14.65
C PRO A 53 -25.62 33.40 -14.58
N VAL A 54 -25.80 32.81 -13.40
CA VAL A 54 -26.95 31.95 -13.17
C VAL A 54 -28.15 32.88 -13.20
N GLU A 55 -28.74 33.04 -14.38
CA GLU A 55 -30.07 33.61 -14.50
C GLU A 55 -31.00 32.81 -13.59
N PRO A 56 -31.87 33.47 -12.80
CA PRO A 56 -32.89 32.77 -12.06
C PRO A 56 -33.83 32.10 -13.06
N GLY A 57 -33.58 30.82 -13.34
CA GLY A 57 -34.41 30.00 -14.21
C GLY A 57 -35.87 30.14 -13.76
N ALA A 58 -36.67 30.70 -14.66
CA ALA A 58 -38.10 30.86 -14.48
C ALA A 58 -38.73 29.52 -14.09
N ASP A 59 -39.61 29.61 -13.09
CA ASP A 59 -40.28 28.53 -12.38
C ASP A 59 -41.25 27.77 -13.32
N SER A 60 -40.73 26.95 -14.24
CA SER A 60 -41.56 26.22 -15.22
C SER A 60 -42.05 24.84 -14.70
N GLY A 61 -41.76 24.47 -13.45
CA GLY A 61 -42.20 23.21 -12.83
C GLY A 61 -43.61 23.22 -12.21
N SER A 62 -44.36 24.31 -12.35
CA SER A 62 -45.47 24.66 -11.44
C SER A 62 -46.73 23.75 -11.50
N ARG A 63 -47.01 23.01 -12.58
CA ARG A 63 -48.30 22.27 -12.64
C ARG A 63 -48.33 20.90 -11.95
N LYS A 64 -47.20 20.20 -11.77
CA LYS A 64 -47.16 18.87 -11.13
C LYS A 64 -46.85 18.91 -9.63
N GLY A 65 -46.12 19.93 -9.15
CA GLY A 65 -45.80 20.10 -7.72
C GLY A 65 -47.00 20.47 -6.84
N LEU A 66 -48.06 21.06 -7.43
CA LEU A 66 -49.25 21.48 -6.70
C LEU A 66 -50.15 20.33 -6.21
N SER A 67 -50.14 19.15 -6.85
CA SER A 67 -51.02 18.03 -6.45
C SER A 67 -50.47 17.24 -5.25
N LEU A 68 -49.15 17.04 -5.16
CA LEU A 68 -48.52 16.39 -4.01
C LEU A 68 -48.56 17.26 -2.74
N GLY A 69 -48.44 18.58 -2.90
CA GLY A 69 -48.46 19.54 -1.80
C GLY A 69 -49.81 19.61 -1.06
N ARG A 70 -50.92 19.27 -1.74
CA ARG A 70 -52.26 19.16 -1.15
C ARG A 70 -52.48 17.85 -0.40
N ARG A 71 -51.80 16.75 -0.79
CA ARG A 71 -51.96 15.42 -0.18
C ARG A 71 -51.06 15.19 1.04
N PHE A 72 -49.87 15.80 1.08
CA PHE A 72 -48.92 15.70 2.21
C PHE A 72 -48.26 17.05 2.57
N PRO A 73 -48.97 17.96 3.28
CA PRO A 73 -48.52 19.33 3.52
C PRO A 73 -47.33 19.48 4.48
N ARG A 74 -47.02 18.44 5.28
CA ARG A 74 -45.81 18.41 6.12
C ARG A 74 -44.58 18.07 5.29
N LEU A 75 -44.69 17.09 4.40
CA LEU A 75 -43.61 16.65 3.51
C LEU A 75 -43.22 17.75 2.52
N SER A 76 -44.21 18.44 1.93
CA SER A 76 -43.95 19.54 0.99
C SER A 76 -43.27 20.74 1.64
N ARG A 77 -43.67 21.10 2.88
CA ARG A 77 -42.99 22.15 3.67
C ARG A 77 -41.56 21.78 4.01
N TRP A 78 -41.31 20.53 4.40
CA TRP A 78 -39.97 20.05 4.70
C TRP A 78 -39.09 20.04 3.45
N ALA A 79 -39.59 19.50 2.33
CA ALA A 79 -38.89 19.50 1.04
C ALA A 79 -38.52 20.92 0.57
N ARG A 80 -39.44 21.89 0.68
CA ARG A 80 -39.15 23.29 0.32
C ARG A 80 -38.05 23.89 1.21
N LYS A 81 -38.09 23.64 2.53
CA LYS A 81 -37.04 24.09 3.46
C LYS A 81 -35.68 23.45 3.11
N SER A 82 -35.66 22.16 2.80
CA SER A 82 -34.44 21.45 2.40
C SER A 82 -33.87 21.97 1.09
N ILE A 83 -34.70 22.25 0.07
CA ILE A 83 -34.26 22.84 -1.20
C ILE A 83 -33.64 24.23 -0.99
N ILE A 84 -34.29 25.09 -0.20
CA ILE A 84 -33.75 26.41 0.14
C ILE A 84 -32.43 26.28 0.91
N TRP A 85 -32.34 25.31 1.83
CA TRP A 85 -31.12 25.01 2.56
C TRP A 85 -30.00 24.56 1.60
N ILE A 86 -30.27 23.65 0.67
CA ILE A 86 -29.30 23.13 -0.30
C ILE A 86 -28.80 24.22 -1.26
N ARG A 87 -29.66 25.15 -1.68
CA ARG A 87 -29.26 26.27 -2.54
C ARG A 87 -28.22 27.20 -1.90
N GLY A 88 -28.18 27.26 -0.56
CA GLY A 88 -27.26 28.13 0.15
C GLY A 88 -27.71 29.60 0.15
N PRO A 89 -26.85 30.52 0.64
CA PRO A 89 -27.15 31.94 0.69
C PRO A 89 -27.20 32.57 -0.72
N SER A 90 -27.96 33.64 -0.89
CA SER A 90 -28.01 34.47 -2.10
C SER A 90 -27.88 35.94 -1.69
N PRO A 91 -26.78 36.64 -2.04
CA PRO A 91 -25.66 36.17 -2.88
C PRO A 91 -24.75 35.13 -2.20
N PRO A 92 -24.03 34.30 -2.97
CA PRO A 92 -23.00 33.39 -2.44
C PRO A 92 -21.90 34.11 -1.65
N GLU A 93 -21.36 33.44 -0.63
CA GLU A 93 -20.25 33.97 0.18
C GLU A 93 -18.91 33.84 -0.58
N VAL A 94 -18.16 34.93 -0.69
CA VAL A 94 -16.80 34.94 -1.26
C VAL A 94 -15.81 34.51 -0.18
N LEU A 95 -15.15 33.37 -0.40
CA LEU A 95 -14.15 32.85 0.51
C LEU A 95 -12.77 33.41 0.14
N GLN A 96 -12.18 34.21 1.04
CA GLN A 96 -10.78 34.66 0.92
C GLN A 96 -10.09 34.56 2.28
N PRO A 97 -9.13 33.62 2.45
CA PRO A 97 -8.41 33.48 3.70
C PRO A 97 -7.42 34.64 3.87
N THR A 98 -7.50 35.33 5.01
CA THR A 98 -6.48 36.31 5.42
C THR A 98 -5.39 35.60 6.20
N SER A 99 -4.11 35.92 5.93
CA SER A 99 -2.98 35.28 6.62
C SER A 99 -3.07 35.41 8.14
N LEU A 100 -2.83 34.31 8.87
CA LEU A 100 -2.76 34.33 10.34
C LEU A 100 -1.51 35.03 10.86
N LEU A 101 -0.40 34.91 10.13
CA LEU A 101 0.92 35.43 10.50
C LEU A 101 1.19 36.86 9.98
N ASN A 102 0.17 37.45 9.34
CA ASN A 102 0.15 38.84 8.90
C ASN A 102 -1.16 39.53 9.31
N ARG A 103 -1.58 39.32 10.57
CA ARG A 103 -2.82 39.88 11.15
C ARG A 103 -2.56 40.57 12.48
N SER A 104 -3.38 41.59 12.77
CA SER A 104 -3.43 42.23 14.07
C SER A 104 -4.47 41.53 14.96
N TYR A 105 -4.03 41.04 16.10
CA TYR A 105 -4.87 40.43 17.12
C TYR A 105 -5.15 41.46 18.21
N LYS A 106 -6.41 41.59 18.61
CA LYS A 106 -6.82 42.38 19.77
C LYS A 106 -7.33 41.42 20.83
N TYR A 107 -6.66 41.37 21.98
CA TYR A 107 -7.14 40.68 23.17
C TYR A 107 -7.16 41.65 24.34
N LYS A 108 -8.37 42.00 24.81
CA LYS A 108 -8.60 43.07 25.79
C LYS A 108 -7.95 44.40 25.33
N SER A 109 -7.12 45.02 26.15
CA SER A 109 -6.40 46.27 25.86
C SER A 109 -5.08 46.06 25.10
N ILE A 110 -4.65 44.82 24.86
CA ILE A 110 -3.37 44.52 24.21
C ILE A 110 -3.64 44.20 22.74
N SER A 111 -3.06 45.02 21.86
CA SER A 111 -2.99 44.72 20.43
C SER A 111 -1.58 44.25 20.06
N PHE A 112 -1.47 43.06 19.49
CA PHE A 112 -0.22 42.55 18.93
C PHE A 112 -0.40 42.29 17.44
N SER A 113 0.56 42.75 16.63
CA SER A 113 0.54 42.52 15.18
C SER A 113 1.71 41.64 14.78
N THR A 114 1.40 40.53 14.10
CA THR A 114 2.41 39.69 13.47
C THR A 114 2.64 40.22 12.06
N SER A 115 3.89 40.41 11.68
CA SER A 115 4.31 40.81 10.32
C SER A 115 5.35 39.86 9.76
N ILE A 116 5.28 38.59 10.17
CA ILE A 116 6.30 37.58 9.86
C ILE A 116 6.29 37.29 8.35
N GLU A 117 5.12 37.07 7.77
CA GLU A 117 4.99 36.77 6.33
C GLU A 117 5.47 37.95 5.48
N SER A 118 5.03 39.17 5.81
CA SER A 118 5.43 40.37 5.05
C SER A 118 6.93 40.66 5.18
N ARG A 119 7.53 40.42 6.36
CA ARG A 119 9.00 40.48 6.54
C ARG A 119 9.71 39.42 5.69
N TRP A 120 9.23 38.18 5.71
CA TRP A 120 9.82 37.07 4.97
C TRP A 120 9.72 37.25 3.46
N ILE A 121 8.58 37.72 2.96
CA ILE A 121 8.36 38.06 1.55
C ILE A 121 9.37 39.11 1.09
N ARG A 122 9.60 40.16 1.90
CA ARG A 122 10.59 41.20 1.59
C ARG A 122 12.01 40.64 1.54
N TRP A 123 12.36 39.77 2.48
CA TRP A 123 13.67 39.14 2.58
C TRP A 123 13.98 38.23 1.38
N THR A 124 13.01 37.39 0.99
CA THR A 124 13.18 36.42 -0.11
C THR A 124 12.85 36.98 -1.49
N ARG A 125 12.40 38.25 -1.60
CA ARG A 125 11.90 38.86 -2.84
C ARG A 125 12.88 38.76 -4.03
N ARG A 126 14.19 38.89 -3.78
CA ARG A 126 15.22 38.80 -4.85
C ARG A 126 15.38 37.39 -5.42
N LEU A 127 15.03 36.37 -4.63
CA LEU A 127 15.12 34.96 -5.01
C LEU A 127 13.77 34.41 -5.50
N SER A 128 12.67 35.10 -5.18
CA SER A 128 11.32 34.70 -5.55
C SER A 128 11.09 34.78 -7.07
N ASN A 129 10.42 33.78 -7.64
CA ASN A 129 10.11 33.66 -9.07
C ASN A 129 11.35 33.74 -9.98
N ASN A 130 12.54 33.42 -9.45
CA ASN A 130 13.78 33.43 -10.20
C ASN A 130 13.93 32.11 -11.00
N LEU A 131 13.56 32.15 -12.28
CA LEU A 131 13.56 30.97 -13.15
C LEU A 131 14.96 30.33 -13.29
N PRO A 132 16.07 31.08 -13.52
CA PRO A 132 17.42 30.50 -13.51
C PRO A 132 17.74 29.70 -12.24
N LEU A 133 17.43 30.25 -11.07
CA LEU A 133 17.70 29.57 -9.79
C LEU A 133 16.84 28.31 -9.63
N LEU A 134 15.60 28.33 -10.11
CA LEU A 134 14.74 27.16 -10.15
C LEU A 134 15.30 26.07 -11.08
N VAL A 135 15.83 26.43 -12.24
CA VAL A 135 16.46 25.48 -13.19
C VAL A 135 17.72 24.88 -12.58
N ILE A 136 18.58 25.70 -11.96
CA ILE A 136 19.79 25.23 -11.26
C ILE A 136 19.42 24.27 -10.13
N LEU A 137 18.41 24.61 -9.32
CA LEU A 137 17.89 23.73 -8.28
C LEU A 137 17.38 22.42 -8.87
N GLY A 138 16.64 22.46 -9.98
CA GLY A 138 16.13 21.27 -10.66
C GLY A 138 17.25 20.34 -11.13
N ILE A 139 18.30 20.89 -11.75
CA ILE A 139 19.48 20.11 -12.18
C ILE A 139 20.21 19.52 -10.98
N ALA A 140 20.51 20.34 -9.96
CA ALA A 140 21.18 19.87 -8.75
C ALA A 140 20.37 18.80 -8.01
N TYR A 141 19.05 18.95 -7.99
CA TYR A 141 18.12 17.99 -7.41
C TYR A 141 18.15 16.65 -8.13
N ILE A 142 18.02 16.64 -9.46
CA ILE A 142 18.04 15.42 -10.27
C ILE A 142 19.38 14.69 -10.10
N ILE A 143 20.50 15.43 -10.12
CA ILE A 143 21.84 14.85 -9.91
C ILE A 143 21.92 14.23 -8.50
N SER A 144 21.54 14.96 -7.47
CA SER A 144 21.59 14.49 -6.07
C SER A 144 20.71 13.26 -5.85
N LEU A 145 19.48 13.28 -6.38
CA LEU A 145 18.56 12.16 -6.34
C LEU A 145 19.15 10.94 -7.06
N SER A 146 19.72 11.14 -8.25
CA SER A 146 20.34 10.05 -9.03
C SER A 146 21.49 9.38 -8.27
N PHE A 147 22.35 10.14 -7.59
CA PHE A 147 23.40 9.58 -6.76
C PHE A 147 22.86 8.81 -5.55
N LEU A 148 21.82 9.32 -4.88
CA LEU A 148 21.18 8.63 -3.77
C LEU A 148 20.51 7.33 -4.23
N VAL A 149 19.77 7.35 -5.34
CA VAL A 149 19.13 6.17 -5.93
C VAL A 149 20.18 5.13 -6.31
N ARG A 150 21.26 5.56 -6.98
CA ARG A 150 22.37 4.68 -7.37
C ARG A 150 23.01 4.03 -6.14
N ALA A 151 23.33 4.81 -5.12
CA ALA A 151 23.93 4.30 -3.89
C ALA A 151 22.98 3.37 -3.11
N ASN A 152 21.68 3.67 -3.11
CA ASN A 152 20.71 2.86 -2.37
C ASN A 152 20.40 1.53 -3.06
N TRP A 153 20.37 1.46 -4.40
CA TRP A 153 19.82 0.30 -5.11
C TRP A 153 20.75 -0.36 -6.12
N TYR A 154 21.69 0.37 -6.71
CA TYR A 154 22.41 -0.07 -7.92
C TYR A 154 23.93 -0.22 -7.73
N LEU A 155 24.45 0.04 -6.53
CA LEU A 155 25.84 -0.29 -6.16
C LEU A 155 25.96 -1.67 -5.50
N VAL A 156 24.83 -2.22 -5.05
CA VAL A 156 24.74 -3.59 -4.51
C VAL A 156 24.19 -4.49 -5.62
N PRO A 157 24.71 -5.72 -5.78
CA PRO A 157 24.16 -6.69 -6.73
C PRO A 157 22.65 -6.87 -6.54
N SER A 158 21.89 -6.94 -7.64
CA SER A 158 20.43 -6.97 -7.60
C SER A 158 19.88 -8.22 -6.92
N ASP A 159 20.59 -9.34 -7.04
CA ASP A 159 20.29 -10.64 -6.44
C ASP A 159 20.57 -10.70 -4.93
N ALA A 160 21.35 -9.76 -4.40
CA ALA A 160 21.58 -9.65 -2.95
C ALA A 160 20.42 -8.97 -2.21
N PHE A 161 19.51 -8.25 -2.90
CA PHE A 161 18.38 -7.61 -2.24
C PHE A 161 17.32 -8.64 -1.86
N VAL A 162 16.95 -8.63 -0.58
CA VAL A 162 15.87 -9.48 -0.07
C VAL A 162 14.80 -8.62 0.60
N GLY A 163 13.53 -8.92 0.31
CA GLY A 163 12.41 -8.28 0.98
C GLY A 163 12.29 -8.72 2.44
N CYS A 164 11.53 -7.95 3.23
CA CYS A 164 11.36 -8.24 4.67
C CYS A 164 10.68 -9.58 4.99
N THR A 165 10.01 -10.20 4.01
CA THR A 165 9.36 -11.52 4.11
C THR A 165 10.12 -12.62 3.38
N ALA A 166 11.34 -12.36 2.90
CA ALA A 166 12.15 -13.35 2.21
C ALA A 166 12.49 -14.51 3.14
N THR A 167 12.34 -15.74 2.62
CA THR A 167 12.53 -16.98 3.36
C THR A 167 12.97 -18.10 2.40
N PHE A 168 13.55 -19.17 2.94
CA PHE A 168 13.97 -20.34 2.14
C PHE A 168 12.89 -21.41 2.05
N TRP A 169 11.85 -21.32 2.87
CA TRP A 169 10.78 -22.31 2.91
C TRP A 169 9.40 -21.66 2.78
N SER A 170 8.71 -21.98 1.70
CA SER A 170 7.37 -21.50 1.37
C SER A 170 6.30 -22.00 2.34
N ALA A 171 5.11 -21.41 2.25
CA ALA A 171 3.98 -21.79 3.06
C ALA A 171 3.32 -23.10 2.63
N LYS A 172 2.80 -23.87 3.61
CA LYS A 172 2.02 -25.09 3.39
C LYS A 172 2.84 -26.10 2.57
N ASP A 173 2.26 -26.64 1.51
CA ASP A 173 2.87 -27.51 0.51
C ASP A 173 3.62 -26.75 -0.61
N GLY A 174 3.85 -25.44 -0.46
CA GLY A 174 4.50 -24.60 -1.48
C GLY A 174 5.98 -24.92 -1.76
N CYS A 175 6.59 -25.85 -1.01
CA CYS A 175 7.91 -26.39 -1.31
C CYS A 175 7.86 -27.73 -2.06
N GLY A 176 6.66 -28.25 -2.32
CA GLY A 176 6.42 -29.55 -2.95
C GLY A 176 6.88 -30.74 -2.10
N LEU A 177 6.67 -31.93 -2.66
CA LEU A 177 7.03 -33.21 -2.05
C LEU A 177 8.51 -33.22 -1.64
N ASP A 178 8.75 -33.59 -0.37
CA ASP A 178 10.05 -33.62 0.31
C ASP A 178 10.82 -32.29 0.25
N GLY A 179 10.15 -31.17 0.00
CA GLY A 179 10.77 -29.85 -0.15
C GLY A 179 11.55 -29.66 -1.45
N SER A 180 11.27 -30.48 -2.47
CA SER A 180 12.00 -30.47 -3.75
C SER A 180 12.08 -29.11 -4.45
N GLN A 181 11.11 -28.21 -4.22
CA GLN A 181 11.09 -26.86 -4.80
C GLN A 181 11.81 -25.80 -3.94
N CYS A 182 12.20 -26.14 -2.71
CA CYS A 182 12.91 -25.27 -1.77
C CYS A 182 14.38 -25.70 -1.57
N GLN A 183 14.91 -26.49 -2.50
CA GLN A 183 16.33 -26.80 -2.57
C GLN A 183 17.15 -25.56 -2.99
N PRO A 184 18.45 -25.49 -2.61
CA PRO A 184 19.22 -26.48 -1.87
C PRO A 184 18.99 -26.41 -0.34
N PHE A 185 19.22 -27.52 0.37
CA PHE A 185 19.11 -27.56 1.84
C PHE A 185 20.43 -27.24 2.56
N THR A 186 21.55 -27.36 1.85
CA THR A 186 22.90 -27.05 2.31
C THR A 186 23.59 -26.17 1.28
N SER A 187 24.46 -25.27 1.74
CA SER A 187 25.22 -24.37 0.86
C SER A 187 26.71 -24.57 1.07
N ASP A 188 27.45 -24.81 -0.03
CA ASP A 188 28.91 -24.93 0.02
C ASP A 188 29.61 -23.60 0.33
N SER A 189 28.93 -22.47 0.09
CA SER A 189 29.45 -21.13 0.37
C SER A 189 28.34 -20.23 0.93
N PRO A 190 28.67 -19.31 1.86
CA PRO A 190 27.73 -18.33 2.35
C PRO A 190 27.18 -17.45 1.23
N MET A 191 25.89 -17.12 1.31
CA MET A 191 25.21 -16.20 0.39
C MET A 191 25.04 -14.85 1.06
N ASP A 192 25.54 -13.80 0.43
CA ASP A 192 25.40 -12.45 0.96
C ASP A 192 24.06 -11.84 0.56
N PHE A 193 23.40 -11.17 1.50
CA PHE A 193 22.14 -10.49 1.25
C PHE A 193 22.09 -9.13 1.96
N ARG A 194 21.20 -8.26 1.49
CA ARG A 194 20.94 -6.93 2.03
C ARG A 194 19.47 -6.78 2.39
N CYS A 195 19.24 -6.31 3.60
CA CYS A 195 17.94 -6.00 4.16
C CYS A 195 17.66 -4.50 4.13
N PRO A 196 16.42 -4.09 3.77
CA PRO A 196 15.98 -2.71 3.93
C PRO A 196 15.77 -2.35 5.41
N ALA A 197 15.62 -1.06 5.68
CA ALA A 197 15.23 -0.59 7.00
C ALA A 197 13.76 -0.93 7.31
N GLN A 198 13.44 -0.95 8.60
CA GLN A 198 12.08 -1.06 9.17
C GLN A 198 11.37 -2.40 8.92
N CYS A 199 12.10 -3.49 8.67
CA CYS A 199 11.48 -4.81 8.46
C CYS A 199 10.66 -5.33 9.64
N LEU A 200 10.87 -4.86 10.88
CA LEU A 200 10.02 -5.25 12.01
C LEU A 200 8.59 -4.66 11.95
N SER A 201 8.34 -3.72 11.04
CA SER A 201 6.98 -3.22 10.77
C SER A 201 6.17 -4.18 9.90
N THR A 202 6.83 -5.08 9.16
CA THR A 202 6.17 -6.11 8.38
C THR A 202 5.83 -7.28 9.30
N GLN A 203 4.57 -7.69 9.29
CA GLN A 203 4.03 -8.70 10.21
C GLN A 203 3.10 -9.66 9.46
N LEU A 204 2.94 -10.87 9.99
CA LEU A 204 1.93 -11.80 9.52
C LEU A 204 0.52 -11.21 9.74
N LEU A 205 -0.23 -11.06 8.65
CA LEU A 205 -1.62 -10.56 8.69
C LEU A 205 -2.64 -11.71 8.67
N ASN A 206 -2.19 -12.92 8.33
CA ASN A 206 -2.95 -14.15 8.43
C ASN A 206 -2.21 -15.12 9.37
N ILE A 207 -2.94 -16.09 9.89
CA ILE A 207 -2.39 -17.09 10.80
C ILE A 207 -1.37 -17.95 10.04
N ARG A 208 -0.19 -18.10 10.64
CA ARG A 208 0.86 -19.00 10.20
C ARG A 208 1.03 -20.10 11.23
N THR A 209 0.77 -21.35 10.85
CA THR A 209 1.00 -22.49 11.73
C THR A 209 2.39 -23.08 11.54
N VAL A 210 3.10 -23.32 12.65
CA VAL A 210 4.43 -23.95 12.73
C VAL A 210 4.36 -25.01 13.83
N GLY A 211 4.46 -26.29 13.47
CA GLY A 211 4.10 -27.38 14.39
C GLY A 211 2.69 -27.22 14.98
N ASP A 212 2.54 -27.20 16.29
CA ASP A 212 1.26 -26.97 16.97
C ASP A 212 0.98 -25.49 17.32
N GLN A 213 1.88 -24.57 16.95
CA GLN A 213 1.77 -23.15 17.29
C GLN A 213 1.23 -22.32 16.14
N GLN A 214 0.39 -21.33 16.47
CA GLN A 214 -0.14 -20.35 15.52
C GLN A 214 0.47 -18.97 15.77
N VAL A 215 1.00 -18.36 14.73
CA VAL A 215 1.68 -17.06 14.76
C VAL A 215 0.91 -16.06 13.91
N ILE A 216 0.65 -14.86 14.45
CA ILE A 216 0.00 -13.75 13.75
C ILE A 216 0.43 -12.42 14.38
N TYR A 217 0.37 -11.31 13.62
CA TYR A 217 0.73 -9.95 14.05
C TYR A 217 2.16 -9.77 14.57
N GLN A 218 3.08 -10.61 14.09
CA GLN A 218 4.51 -10.50 14.35
C GLN A 218 5.32 -11.01 13.14
N PRO A 219 6.61 -10.64 13.03
CA PRO A 219 7.51 -11.25 12.05
C PRO A 219 7.66 -12.76 12.30
N LEU A 220 7.75 -13.56 11.23
CA LEU A 220 7.92 -15.01 11.35
C LEU A 220 9.38 -15.35 11.65
N VAL A 221 9.64 -15.80 12.88
CA VAL A 221 10.96 -16.28 13.32
C VAL A 221 10.84 -17.54 14.15
N VAL A 222 11.59 -18.57 13.74
CA VAL A 222 11.59 -19.90 14.36
C VAL A 222 13.03 -20.31 14.66
N GLY A 223 13.35 -20.55 15.93
CA GLY A 223 14.71 -20.88 16.38
C GLY A 223 15.58 -19.68 16.75
N GLY A 224 16.90 -19.85 16.63
CA GLY A 224 17.90 -18.82 16.95
C GLY A 224 18.38 -18.79 18.41
N GLY A 225 17.77 -19.58 19.31
CA GLY A 225 18.08 -19.64 20.73
C GLY A 225 19.17 -20.66 21.12
N ASP A 226 19.65 -21.49 20.21
CA ASP A 226 20.80 -22.38 20.43
C ASP A 226 22.13 -21.62 20.38
N ALA A 227 23.21 -22.27 20.81
CA ALA A 227 24.55 -21.66 20.87
C ALA A 227 25.05 -21.13 19.51
N ASN A 228 24.62 -21.75 18.41
CA ASN A 228 25.01 -21.36 17.06
C ASN A 228 23.96 -20.50 16.34
N GLN A 229 22.88 -20.10 17.02
CA GLN A 229 21.79 -19.28 16.48
C GLN A 229 21.25 -19.83 15.14
N THR A 230 20.86 -21.10 15.16
CA THR A 230 20.32 -21.84 14.03
C THR A 230 18.83 -21.52 13.87
N TYR A 231 18.47 -20.98 12.70
CA TYR A 231 17.09 -20.63 12.34
C TYR A 231 16.49 -21.67 11.40
N ARG A 232 15.19 -21.90 11.53
CA ARG A 232 14.44 -22.78 10.61
C ARG A 232 14.23 -22.08 9.27
N GLY A 233 14.15 -22.87 8.20
CA GLY A 233 14.10 -22.40 6.81
C GLY A 233 12.96 -21.44 6.46
N ASP A 234 11.83 -21.49 7.17
CA ASP A 234 10.67 -20.62 7.00
C ASP A 234 10.76 -19.30 7.79
N THR A 235 11.85 -19.09 8.52
CA THR A 235 12.15 -17.81 9.17
C THR A 235 12.40 -16.72 8.12
N TRP A 236 11.93 -15.51 8.39
CA TRP A 236 12.24 -14.34 7.57
C TRP A 236 13.68 -13.87 7.80
N LEU A 237 14.48 -13.80 6.73
CA LEU A 237 15.92 -13.54 6.79
C LEU A 237 16.24 -12.23 7.55
N CYS A 238 15.55 -11.14 7.20
CA CYS A 238 15.80 -9.83 7.80
C CYS A 238 15.36 -9.75 9.26
N ALA A 239 14.28 -10.43 9.64
CA ALA A 239 13.85 -10.48 11.04
C ALA A 239 14.86 -11.25 11.89
N ALA A 240 15.39 -12.38 11.39
CA ALA A 240 16.46 -13.14 12.03
C ALA A 240 17.76 -12.34 12.14
N ALA A 241 18.15 -11.62 11.08
CA ALA A 241 19.37 -10.81 11.09
C ALA A 241 19.29 -9.62 12.06
N ILE A 242 18.09 -9.08 12.27
CA ILE A 242 17.82 -8.07 13.30
C ILE A 242 17.85 -8.69 14.69
N GLN A 243 17.22 -9.86 14.87
CA GLN A 243 17.23 -10.57 16.16
C GLN A 243 18.67 -10.92 16.60
N SER A 244 19.52 -11.34 15.67
CA SER A 244 20.94 -11.66 15.93
C SER A 244 21.84 -10.43 16.08
N GLY A 245 21.31 -9.22 15.93
CA GLY A 245 22.07 -7.97 16.05
C GLY A 245 23.05 -7.70 14.89
N ILE A 246 22.99 -8.46 13.79
CA ILE A 246 23.85 -8.25 12.61
C ILE A 246 23.36 -7.05 11.80
N VAL A 247 22.03 -6.90 11.68
CA VAL A 247 21.37 -5.85 10.91
C VAL A 247 20.57 -4.94 11.84
N SER A 248 20.57 -3.63 11.56
CA SER A 248 19.76 -2.67 12.30
C SER A 248 18.36 -2.51 11.70
N ASN A 249 17.32 -2.55 12.53
CA ASN A 249 15.96 -2.22 12.09
C ASN A 249 15.83 -0.76 11.62
N SER A 250 16.68 0.18 12.06
CA SER A 250 16.52 1.59 11.65
C SER A 250 17.19 1.91 10.31
N ASN A 251 18.27 1.22 9.99
CA ASN A 251 19.18 1.57 8.89
C ASN A 251 19.34 0.45 7.85
N GLY A 252 18.69 -0.71 8.05
CA GLY A 252 18.98 -1.90 7.25
C GLY A 252 20.41 -2.40 7.48
N GLY A 253 20.89 -3.24 6.57
CA GLY A 253 22.25 -3.78 6.63
C GLY A 253 22.44 -4.97 5.71
N CYS A 254 23.68 -5.47 5.64
CA CYS A 254 24.00 -6.71 4.94
C CYS A 254 24.39 -7.79 5.94
N ALA A 255 24.13 -9.02 5.55
CA ALA A 255 24.54 -10.20 6.29
C ALA A 255 24.85 -11.32 5.29
N SER A 256 25.47 -12.39 5.78
CA SER A 256 25.68 -13.60 5.00
C SER A 256 24.95 -14.76 5.65
N VAL A 257 24.38 -15.66 4.84
CA VAL A 257 23.64 -16.83 5.29
C VAL A 257 24.26 -18.11 4.77
N SER A 258 24.37 -19.11 5.64
CA SER A 258 24.82 -20.45 5.29
C SER A 258 23.74 -21.46 5.65
N LEU A 259 23.33 -22.26 4.66
CA LEU A 259 22.38 -23.34 4.84
C LEU A 259 23.10 -24.55 5.42
N VAL A 260 22.62 -25.06 6.55
CA VAL A 260 23.27 -26.13 7.32
C VAL A 260 22.52 -27.47 7.25
N GLY A 261 21.45 -27.55 6.47
CA GLY A 261 20.68 -28.77 6.26
C GLY A 261 19.71 -29.09 7.39
N SER A 262 19.51 -30.38 7.63
CA SER A 262 18.57 -30.86 8.64
C SER A 262 19.02 -30.48 10.05
N PHE A 263 18.07 -30.00 10.85
CA PHE A 263 18.29 -29.66 12.25
C PHE A 263 17.09 -30.06 13.09
N THR A 264 17.36 -30.43 14.34
CA THR A 264 16.37 -30.93 15.28
C THR A 264 16.29 -29.99 16.47
N SER A 265 15.08 -29.68 16.94
CA SER A 265 14.82 -28.89 18.15
C SER A 265 15.33 -27.44 18.07
N PHE A 266 14.60 -26.61 17.35
CA PHE A 266 14.82 -25.17 17.29
C PHE A 266 14.35 -24.51 18.58
N LEU A 267 15.26 -23.83 19.28
CA LEU A 267 14.95 -23.11 20.52
C LEU A 267 14.59 -21.66 20.20
N GLY A 268 13.44 -21.19 20.67
CA GLY A 268 13.06 -19.79 20.60
C GLY A 268 13.84 -18.92 21.59
N ARG A 269 13.91 -17.63 21.27
CA ARG A 269 14.48 -16.58 22.10
C ARG A 269 13.80 -15.23 21.86
N ASP A 270 13.98 -14.32 22.80
CA ASP A 270 13.57 -12.92 22.70
C ASP A 270 14.81 -12.03 22.74
N ASP A 271 15.13 -11.38 21.62
CA ASP A 271 16.25 -10.44 21.56
C ASP A 271 16.01 -9.35 20.52
N HIS A 272 16.63 -8.17 20.68
CA HIS A 272 16.50 -7.02 19.78
C HIS A 272 15.05 -6.66 19.37
N ARG A 273 14.08 -6.89 20.28
CA ARG A 273 12.62 -6.69 20.08
C ARG A 273 11.99 -7.64 19.06
N VAL A 274 12.62 -8.79 18.82
CA VAL A 274 12.11 -9.86 17.97
C VAL A 274 11.96 -11.11 18.82
N SER A 275 10.72 -11.55 18.98
CA SER A 275 10.40 -12.84 19.60
C SER A 275 10.42 -13.93 18.55
N SER A 276 10.93 -15.10 18.91
CA SER A 276 10.97 -16.28 18.05
C SER A 276 10.37 -17.47 18.76
N ILE A 277 9.66 -18.31 18.01
CA ILE A 277 9.03 -19.51 18.53
C ILE A 277 9.98 -20.70 18.46
N SER A 278 9.77 -21.67 19.35
CA SER A 278 10.48 -22.95 19.34
C SER A 278 9.78 -23.94 18.40
N PHE A 279 10.54 -24.84 17.78
CA PHE A 279 10.02 -25.98 17.03
C PHE A 279 10.73 -27.25 17.50
N PRO A 280 10.07 -28.11 18.30
CA PRO A 280 10.71 -29.22 19.01
C PRO A 280 10.88 -30.48 18.15
N SER A 281 10.84 -30.39 16.82
CA SER A 281 10.96 -31.53 15.90
C SER A 281 12.07 -31.31 14.87
N GLU A 282 12.16 -32.20 13.90
CA GLU A 282 13.14 -32.20 12.81
C GLU A 282 12.65 -31.37 11.63
N PHE A 283 13.55 -30.63 10.99
CA PHE A 283 13.23 -29.88 9.80
C PHE A 283 14.39 -29.89 8.81
N PRO A 284 14.16 -30.14 7.50
CA PRO A 284 15.21 -30.45 6.54
C PRO A 284 16.08 -29.24 6.14
N LEU A 285 15.58 -28.01 6.33
CA LEU A 285 16.26 -26.79 5.95
C LEU A 285 16.43 -25.86 7.15
N SER A 286 17.67 -25.62 7.54
CA SER A 286 18.03 -24.62 8.53
C SER A 286 19.22 -23.79 8.08
N TYR A 287 19.38 -22.61 8.67
CA TYR A 287 20.44 -21.71 8.30
C TYR A 287 21.03 -20.96 9.49
N ARG A 288 22.26 -20.47 9.30
CA ARG A 288 22.98 -19.63 10.25
C ARG A 288 23.42 -18.35 9.57
N LEU A 289 23.46 -17.28 10.36
CA LEU A 289 23.82 -15.95 9.89
C LEU A 289 25.22 -15.58 10.34
N SER A 290 25.92 -14.79 9.53
CA SER A 290 27.19 -14.19 9.89
C SER A 290 27.26 -12.73 9.42
N SER A 291 28.06 -11.93 10.12
CA SER A 291 28.31 -10.53 9.77
C SER A 291 29.36 -10.37 8.68
N SER A 292 30.17 -11.39 8.41
CA SER A 292 31.19 -11.36 7.36
C SER A 292 30.50 -11.50 5.99
N ASN A 293 30.59 -10.46 5.18
CA ASN A 293 30.02 -10.42 3.83
C ASN A 293 30.92 -9.58 2.92
N SER A 294 30.80 -9.78 1.61
CA SER A 294 31.54 -9.07 0.58
C SER A 294 30.86 -7.78 0.10
N LEU A 295 29.65 -7.50 0.58
CA LEU A 295 28.83 -6.39 0.11
C LEU A 295 29.32 -5.05 0.69
N SER A 296 29.10 -4.00 -0.09
CA SER A 296 29.31 -2.61 0.33
C SER A 296 28.01 -1.83 0.20
N HIS A 297 27.94 -0.59 0.70
CA HIS A 297 26.73 0.25 0.61
C HIS A 297 25.46 -0.36 1.25
N CYS A 298 25.61 -1.02 2.40
CA CYS A 298 24.55 -1.76 3.08
C CYS A 298 23.51 -0.89 3.81
N THR A 299 23.82 0.38 4.05
CA THR A 299 22.92 1.31 4.73
C THR A 299 21.76 1.73 3.82
N ASP A 300 20.54 1.58 4.31
CA ASP A 300 19.33 2.10 3.66
C ASP A 300 19.29 3.63 3.74
N LEU A 301 19.25 4.28 2.57
CA LEU A 301 19.34 5.72 2.43
C LEU A 301 17.97 6.43 2.38
N ARG A 302 16.84 5.71 2.56
CA ARG A 302 15.49 6.29 2.45
C ARG A 302 15.24 7.50 3.33
N SER A 303 15.80 7.49 4.55
CA SER A 303 15.68 8.61 5.51
C SER A 303 16.43 9.86 5.03
N TYR A 304 17.60 9.68 4.41
CA TYR A 304 18.36 10.80 3.83
C TYR A 304 17.65 11.40 2.61
N ALA A 305 17.04 10.56 1.77
CA ALA A 305 16.22 11.01 0.65
C ALA A 305 15.01 11.83 1.12
N LEU A 306 14.34 11.40 2.21
CA LEU A 306 13.26 12.17 2.83
C LEU A 306 13.74 13.54 3.29
N ILE A 307 14.87 13.62 4.00
CA ILE A 307 15.43 14.90 4.48
C ILE A 307 15.73 15.82 3.29
N LEU A 308 16.39 15.30 2.24
CA LEU A 308 16.67 16.07 1.02
C LEU A 308 15.37 16.61 0.39
N ASN A 309 14.38 15.75 0.17
CA ASN A 309 13.13 16.13 -0.48
C ASN A 309 12.29 17.09 0.39
N ALA A 310 12.29 16.93 1.71
CA ALA A 310 11.65 17.86 2.63
C ALA A 310 12.31 19.24 2.60
N LEU A 311 13.65 19.30 2.57
CA LEU A 311 14.39 20.57 2.47
C LEU A 311 14.17 21.26 1.13
N VAL A 312 14.19 20.52 0.02
CA VAL A 312 13.95 21.06 -1.33
C VAL A 312 12.52 21.60 -1.45
N THR A 313 11.53 20.85 -0.97
CA THR A 313 10.13 21.31 -0.97
C THR A 313 9.92 22.52 -0.06
N ALA A 314 10.55 22.56 1.12
CA ALA A 314 10.53 23.74 1.99
C ALA A 314 11.18 24.97 1.31
N PHE A 315 12.31 24.79 0.62
CA PHE A 315 12.99 25.85 -0.12
C PHE A 315 12.12 26.40 -1.27
N LEU A 316 11.41 25.53 -1.99
CA LEU A 316 10.44 25.92 -3.00
C LEU A 316 9.29 26.78 -2.41
N PHE A 317 8.75 26.39 -1.26
CA PHE A 317 7.62 27.07 -0.63
C PHE A 317 7.99 28.38 0.06
N LEU A 318 9.17 28.46 0.69
CA LEU A 318 9.59 29.61 1.49
C LEU A 318 10.43 30.63 0.72
N VAL A 319 11.30 30.17 -0.19
CA VAL A 319 12.33 31.02 -0.81
C VAL A 319 12.00 31.30 -2.28
N LEU A 320 12.01 30.28 -3.13
CA LEU A 320 11.81 30.45 -4.57
C LEU A 320 10.40 30.88 -4.91
N ARG A 321 9.39 30.36 -4.21
CA ARG A 321 7.98 30.73 -4.35
C ARG A 321 7.56 30.92 -5.82
N PRO A 322 7.79 29.94 -6.73
CA PRO A 322 7.35 30.05 -8.10
C PRO A 322 5.82 30.10 -8.18
N LYS A 323 5.27 30.36 -9.36
CA LYS A 323 3.82 30.36 -9.59
C LYS A 323 3.18 29.06 -9.05
N PRO A 324 1.95 29.11 -8.49
CA PRO A 324 1.29 27.94 -7.90
C PRO A 324 1.24 26.69 -8.79
N LEU A 325 1.06 26.87 -10.11
CA LEU A 325 1.11 25.77 -11.08
C LEU A 325 2.45 25.02 -11.04
N VAL A 326 3.56 25.77 -10.96
CA VAL A 326 4.91 25.19 -10.93
C VAL A 326 5.15 24.48 -9.60
N LEU A 327 4.72 25.08 -8.48
CA LEU A 327 4.79 24.44 -7.16
C LEU A 327 4.05 23.11 -7.13
N PHE A 328 2.84 23.07 -7.69
CA PHE A 328 2.03 21.85 -7.79
C PHE A 328 2.78 20.75 -8.55
N TRP A 329 3.34 21.06 -9.72
CA TRP A 329 4.10 20.07 -10.49
C TRP A 329 5.41 19.65 -9.81
N CYS A 330 6.09 20.55 -9.09
CA CYS A 330 7.23 20.17 -8.26
C CYS A 330 6.83 19.15 -7.19
N LEU A 331 5.70 19.34 -6.51
CA LEU A 331 5.19 18.34 -5.56
C LEU A 331 4.93 17.01 -6.26
N VAL A 332 4.16 17.00 -7.35
CA VAL A 332 3.84 15.78 -8.11
C VAL A 332 5.10 15.00 -8.48
N CYS A 333 6.10 15.66 -9.09
CA CYS A 333 7.33 15.01 -9.51
C CYS A 333 8.17 14.52 -8.31
N ILE A 334 8.38 15.36 -7.30
CA ILE A 334 9.19 14.99 -6.12
C ILE A 334 8.52 13.82 -5.37
N GLY A 335 7.21 13.88 -5.15
CA GLY A 335 6.48 12.83 -4.46
C GLY A 335 6.52 11.51 -5.21
N TYR A 336 6.15 11.53 -6.48
CA TYR A 336 6.09 10.32 -7.30
C TYR A 336 7.43 9.57 -7.32
N TRP A 337 8.52 10.28 -7.57
CA TRP A 337 9.85 9.68 -7.62
C TRP A 337 10.40 9.33 -6.23
N HIS A 338 10.05 10.10 -5.18
CA HIS A 338 10.38 9.73 -3.80
C HIS A 338 9.75 8.39 -3.42
N ILE A 339 8.49 8.17 -3.79
CA ILE A 339 7.80 6.91 -3.46
C ILE A 339 8.40 5.77 -4.24
N THR A 340 8.51 5.94 -5.55
CA THR A 340 9.07 4.96 -6.49
C THR A 340 10.44 4.44 -6.04
N PHE A 341 11.30 5.34 -5.53
CA PHE A 341 12.67 4.99 -5.19
C PHE A 341 12.93 4.77 -3.71
N PHE A 342 12.12 5.28 -2.78
CA PHE A 342 12.52 5.28 -1.37
C PHE A 342 11.42 4.88 -0.41
N SER A 343 10.26 5.55 -0.41
CA SER A 343 9.29 5.30 0.65
C SER A 343 8.54 3.98 0.48
N ASP A 344 8.19 3.60 -0.75
CA ASP A 344 7.46 2.35 -1.02
C ASP A 344 7.68 1.91 -2.48
N PRO A 345 8.86 1.37 -2.81
CA PRO A 345 9.20 0.95 -4.16
C PRO A 345 8.40 -0.29 -4.61
N ARG A 346 8.26 -0.51 -5.92
CA ARG A 346 7.55 -1.69 -6.47
C ARG A 346 8.27 -3.01 -6.20
N SER A 347 9.58 -2.97 -6.28
CA SER A 347 10.48 -4.07 -6.00
C SER A 347 11.79 -3.50 -5.49
N GLU A 348 12.65 -4.38 -4.99
CA GLU A 348 13.98 -4.04 -4.50
C GLU A 348 14.99 -4.85 -5.33
N PRO A 349 15.77 -4.22 -6.23
CA PRO A 349 15.78 -2.79 -6.59
C PRO A 349 14.53 -2.34 -7.39
N PRO A 350 14.21 -1.02 -7.42
CA PRO A 350 13.01 -0.50 -8.07
C PRO A 350 13.03 -0.66 -9.60
N PRO A 351 11.93 -1.10 -10.24
CA PRO A 351 11.87 -1.27 -11.69
C PRO A 351 11.59 0.08 -12.36
N ILE A 352 12.63 0.68 -12.95
CA ILE A 352 12.55 2.01 -13.56
C ILE A 352 11.59 2.04 -14.76
N SER A 353 11.54 0.97 -15.55
CA SER A 353 10.63 0.84 -16.71
C SER A 353 9.17 1.05 -16.30
N ASP A 354 8.76 0.35 -15.25
CA ASP A 354 7.37 0.32 -14.81
C ASP A 354 7.00 1.65 -14.17
N ALA A 355 7.96 2.28 -13.47
CA ALA A 355 7.81 3.61 -12.92
C ALA A 355 7.56 4.67 -14.00
N PHE A 356 8.29 4.64 -15.13
CA PHE A 356 8.02 5.53 -16.25
C PHE A 356 6.69 5.20 -16.94
N GLY A 357 6.34 3.92 -17.06
CA GLY A 357 5.06 3.48 -17.64
C GLY A 357 3.84 4.06 -16.94
N THR A 358 3.86 4.14 -15.61
CA THR A 358 2.75 4.71 -14.83
C THR A 358 2.87 6.21 -14.56
N PHE A 359 4.03 6.81 -14.81
CA PHE A 359 4.24 8.24 -14.53
C PHE A 359 3.37 9.12 -15.43
N LEU A 360 3.31 8.83 -16.73
CA LEU A 360 2.52 9.63 -17.68
C LEU A 360 1.01 9.62 -17.35
N PRO A 361 0.35 8.47 -17.13
CA PRO A 361 -1.02 8.46 -16.65
C PRO A 361 -1.21 9.18 -15.30
N THR A 362 -0.22 9.10 -14.40
CA THR A 362 -0.25 9.84 -13.13
C THR A 362 -0.23 11.35 -13.35
N LEU A 363 0.54 11.85 -14.31
CA LEU A 363 0.53 13.27 -14.70
C LEU A 363 -0.85 13.70 -15.23
N PHE A 364 -1.56 12.83 -15.95
CA PHE A 364 -2.93 13.13 -16.40
C PHE A 364 -3.91 13.28 -15.22
N VAL A 365 -3.84 12.38 -14.22
CA VAL A 365 -4.62 12.50 -12.98
C VAL A 365 -4.26 13.80 -12.23
N ALA A 366 -2.97 14.10 -12.10
CA ALA A 366 -2.49 15.33 -11.47
C ALA A 366 -2.98 16.59 -12.21
N TYR A 367 -3.03 16.55 -13.55
CA TYR A 367 -3.59 17.64 -14.34
C TYR A 367 -5.08 17.87 -14.03
N ALA A 368 -5.88 16.80 -13.89
CA ALA A 368 -7.27 16.91 -13.44
C ALA A 368 -7.37 17.50 -12.02
N PHE A 369 -6.48 17.11 -11.11
CA PHE A 369 -6.41 17.67 -9.75
C PHE A 369 -6.11 19.16 -9.76
N TRP A 370 -5.19 19.60 -10.63
CA TRP A 370 -4.92 21.01 -10.85
C TRP A 370 -6.17 21.75 -11.34
N LEU A 371 -6.81 21.24 -12.39
CA LEU A 371 -7.95 21.87 -13.03
C LEU A 371 -9.18 21.98 -12.12
N HIS A 372 -9.43 20.98 -11.28
CA HIS A 372 -10.68 20.90 -10.51
C HIS A 372 -10.53 21.30 -9.04
N ALA A 373 -9.31 21.37 -8.50
CA ALA A 373 -9.12 21.64 -7.07
C ALA A 373 -8.00 22.65 -6.78
N PHE A 374 -6.75 22.34 -7.16
CA PHE A 374 -5.59 23.13 -6.72
C PHE A 374 -5.57 24.56 -7.29
N LYS A 375 -6.01 24.76 -8.53
CA LYS A 375 -6.04 26.11 -9.13
C LYS A 375 -6.89 27.11 -8.35
N HIS A 376 -7.87 26.63 -7.58
CA HIS A 376 -8.79 27.45 -6.79
C HIS A 376 -8.30 27.72 -5.36
N THR A 377 -7.50 26.80 -4.80
CA THR A 377 -7.12 26.85 -3.37
C THR A 377 -5.67 27.29 -3.17
N MET A 378 -4.72 26.80 -3.97
CA MET A 378 -3.29 27.07 -3.75
C MET A 378 -2.91 28.55 -3.93
N PRO A 379 -3.39 29.27 -4.98
CA PRO A 379 -3.07 30.70 -5.15
C PRO A 379 -3.56 31.59 -4.01
N ALA A 380 -4.62 31.18 -3.28
CA ALA A 380 -5.18 31.96 -2.18
C ALA A 380 -4.20 32.17 -1.01
N PHE A 381 -3.12 31.38 -0.95
CA PHE A 381 -2.11 31.46 0.11
C PHE A 381 -0.76 32.02 -0.38
N ASP A 382 -0.69 32.61 -1.56
CA ASP A 382 0.57 33.12 -2.14
C ASP A 382 1.22 34.24 -1.31
N GLN A 383 0.41 34.99 -0.57
CA GLN A 383 0.86 36.06 0.33
C GLN A 383 1.17 35.58 1.75
N ALA A 384 1.15 34.27 2.00
CA ALA A 384 1.47 33.66 3.29
C ALA A 384 2.42 32.46 3.12
N PRO A 385 3.72 32.67 2.80
CA PRO A 385 4.68 31.59 2.56
C PRO A 385 4.76 30.54 3.67
N TRP A 386 4.83 30.96 4.94
CA TRP A 386 4.90 30.02 6.06
C TRP A 386 3.61 29.25 6.23
N GLU A 387 2.49 29.96 6.22
CA GLU A 387 1.17 29.33 6.30
C GLU A 387 0.95 28.33 5.16
N ARG A 388 1.24 28.72 3.92
CA ARG A 388 1.15 27.86 2.73
C ARG A 388 2.06 26.63 2.86
N MET A 389 3.28 26.79 3.37
CA MET A 389 4.20 25.68 3.59
C MET A 389 3.61 24.67 4.57
N PHE A 390 3.13 25.10 5.75
CA PHE A 390 2.59 24.18 6.74
C PHE A 390 1.28 23.52 6.29
N LEU A 391 0.39 24.28 5.65
CA LEU A 391 -0.89 23.76 5.17
C LEU A 391 -0.72 22.70 4.08
N TYR A 392 0.33 22.80 3.24
CA TYR A 392 0.56 21.84 2.17
C TYR A 392 1.61 20.79 2.53
N LEU A 393 2.83 21.15 2.94
CA LEU A 393 3.93 20.19 3.05
C LEU A 393 3.73 19.14 4.16
N PHE A 394 3.24 19.53 5.34
CA PHE A 394 3.03 18.59 6.44
C PHE A 394 2.02 17.47 6.08
N PRO A 395 0.78 17.79 5.68
CA PRO A 395 -0.18 16.75 5.26
C PRO A 395 0.24 16.04 3.97
N TYR A 396 0.94 16.73 3.06
CA TYR A 396 1.47 16.12 1.84
C TYR A 396 2.45 14.99 2.13
N TRP A 397 3.43 15.22 3.01
CA TRP A 397 4.43 14.19 3.36
C TRP A 397 3.80 13.01 4.12
N ILE A 398 2.78 13.26 4.95
CA ILE A 398 1.96 12.20 5.55
C ILE A 398 1.28 11.35 4.46
N GLY A 399 0.72 11.99 3.43
CA GLY A 399 0.11 11.30 2.29
C GLY A 399 1.14 10.55 1.44
N VAL A 400 2.33 11.09 1.21
CA VAL A 400 3.41 10.42 0.47
C VAL A 400 3.83 9.12 1.19
N TYR A 401 3.87 9.14 2.53
CA TYR A 401 4.13 7.99 3.39
C TYR A 401 2.83 7.30 3.85
N PHE A 402 1.78 7.28 3.03
CA PHE A 402 0.47 6.78 3.47
C PHE A 402 0.55 5.36 4.04
N ASN A 403 1.14 4.41 3.31
CA ASN A 403 1.23 3.03 3.79
C ASN A 403 2.05 2.91 5.07
N GLU A 404 3.17 3.61 5.17
CA GLU A 404 4.03 3.59 6.36
C GLU A 404 3.41 4.27 7.59
N THR A 405 2.68 5.37 7.37
CA THR A 405 2.07 6.16 8.45
C THR A 405 0.85 5.44 9.01
N PHE A 406 0.02 4.86 8.12
CA PHE A 406 -1.25 4.25 8.49
C PHE A 406 -1.14 2.73 8.76
N ALA A 407 -0.08 2.03 8.33
CA ALA A 407 0.16 0.62 8.70
C ALA A 407 0.30 0.39 10.21
N LYS A 408 0.66 1.43 10.97
CA LYS A 408 0.77 1.37 12.44
C LYS A 408 -0.58 1.46 13.14
N LEU A 409 -1.65 1.80 12.41
CA LEU A 409 -2.98 1.73 12.97
C LEU A 409 -3.44 0.28 12.97
N PRO A 410 -4.01 -0.23 14.07
CA PRO A 410 -4.50 -1.59 14.18
C PRO A 410 -5.80 -1.79 13.37
N VAL A 411 -5.77 -1.54 12.06
CA VAL A 411 -6.88 -1.72 11.14
C VAL A 411 -6.31 -2.12 9.77
N ASP A 412 -6.25 -3.42 9.47
CA ASP A 412 -5.87 -3.90 8.13
C ASP A 412 -7.06 -3.86 7.15
N ARG A 413 -8.21 -4.39 7.59
CA ARG A 413 -9.43 -4.47 6.78
C ARG A 413 -10.64 -3.99 7.57
N LEU A 414 -11.55 -3.28 6.90
CA LEU A 414 -12.84 -2.86 7.49
C LEU A 414 -13.87 -4.00 7.47
N ILE A 415 -13.44 -5.21 7.81
CA ILE A 415 -14.30 -6.40 7.92
C ILE A 415 -14.60 -6.62 9.41
N PRO A 416 -15.86 -6.88 9.80
CA PRO A 416 -16.23 -7.08 11.21
C PRO A 416 -15.40 -8.15 11.94
N SER A 417 -15.04 -9.24 11.25
CA SER A 417 -14.20 -10.31 11.82
C SER A 417 -12.81 -9.83 12.21
N ASP A 418 -12.22 -8.94 11.42
CA ASP A 418 -10.83 -8.53 11.57
C ASP A 418 -10.73 -7.44 12.63
N ILE A 419 -11.70 -6.51 12.64
CA ILE A 419 -11.86 -5.50 13.69
C ILE A 419 -12.07 -6.15 15.07
N ALA A 420 -12.79 -7.27 15.13
CA ALA A 420 -13.01 -7.98 16.39
C ALA A 420 -11.76 -8.72 16.90
N LYS A 421 -10.92 -9.23 15.98
CA LYS A 421 -9.73 -10.02 16.31
C LYS A 421 -8.49 -9.16 16.58
N GLN A 422 -8.39 -7.99 15.95
CA GLN A 422 -7.21 -7.14 16.06
C GLN A 422 -7.26 -6.26 17.33
N PRO A 423 -6.29 -6.37 18.26
CA PRO A 423 -6.27 -5.58 19.47
C PRO A 423 -6.22 -4.08 19.17
N GLY A 424 -7.17 -3.31 19.71
CA GLY A 424 -7.20 -1.86 19.54
C GLY A 424 -7.85 -1.34 18.25
N ALA A 425 -8.38 -2.22 17.38
CA ALA A 425 -9.03 -1.80 16.13
C ALA A 425 -10.31 -0.97 16.36
N ILE A 426 -11.19 -1.42 17.26
CA ILE A 426 -12.48 -0.77 17.55
C ILE A 426 -12.32 0.72 17.90
N PRO A 427 -11.51 1.14 18.91
CA PRO A 427 -11.38 2.56 19.25
C PRO A 427 -10.80 3.38 18.09
N VAL A 428 -9.87 2.82 17.31
CA VAL A 428 -9.26 3.50 16.16
C VAL A 428 -10.28 3.75 15.06
N VAL A 429 -11.10 2.75 14.71
CA VAL A 429 -12.18 2.89 13.72
C VAL A 429 -13.19 3.95 14.15
N ILE A 430 -13.58 3.99 15.43
CA ILE A 430 -14.52 5.00 15.94
C ILE A 430 -13.94 6.42 15.84
N VAL A 431 -12.69 6.61 16.31
CA VAL A 431 -12.03 7.93 16.27
C VAL A 431 -11.86 8.40 14.82
N LEU A 432 -11.39 7.53 13.94
CA LEU A 432 -11.22 7.85 12.52
C LEU A 432 -12.58 8.16 11.86
N GLY A 433 -13.63 7.40 12.16
CA GLY A 433 -14.98 7.63 11.67
C GLY A 433 -15.53 8.99 12.10
N LEU A 434 -15.36 9.37 13.37
CA LEU A 434 -15.76 10.69 13.88
C LEU A 434 -14.97 11.83 13.24
N LEU A 435 -13.66 11.63 13.02
CA LEU A 435 -12.81 12.61 12.33
C LEU A 435 -13.28 12.81 10.88
N VAL A 436 -13.51 11.74 10.13
CA VAL A 436 -14.03 11.80 8.76
C VAL A 436 -15.40 12.46 8.72
N LEU A 437 -16.30 12.14 9.66
CA LEU A 437 -17.60 12.79 9.77
C LEU A 437 -17.47 14.31 10.00
N ALA A 438 -16.57 14.73 10.89
CA ALA A 438 -16.31 16.16 11.14
C ALA A 438 -15.80 16.87 9.88
N ILE A 439 -14.89 16.23 9.12
CA ILE A 439 -14.38 16.73 7.84
C ILE A 439 -15.53 16.88 6.83
N VAL A 440 -16.38 15.87 6.67
CA VAL A 440 -17.52 15.89 5.75
C VAL A 440 -18.51 17.00 6.13
N ILE A 441 -18.87 17.12 7.41
CA ILE A 441 -19.77 18.18 7.89
C ILE A 441 -19.17 19.56 7.59
N ASN A 442 -17.87 19.76 7.81
CA ASN A 442 -17.20 21.01 7.48
C ASN A 442 -17.24 21.29 5.97
N GLN A 443 -16.91 20.32 5.11
CA GLN A 443 -16.93 20.53 3.67
C GLN A 443 -18.34 20.81 3.15
N VAL A 444 -19.37 20.12 3.64
CA VAL A 444 -20.78 20.41 3.30
C VAL A 444 -21.14 21.85 3.68
N ARG A 445 -20.72 22.32 4.86
CA ARG A 445 -20.91 23.72 5.28
C ARG A 445 -20.24 24.71 4.34
N VAL A 446 -18.99 24.44 3.94
CA VAL A 446 -18.22 25.31 3.02
C VAL A 446 -18.85 25.33 1.63
N ILE A 447 -19.15 24.17 1.04
CA ILE A 447 -19.76 24.06 -0.30
C ILE A 447 -21.11 24.79 -0.34
N ARG A 448 -21.88 24.67 0.75
CA ARG A 448 -23.18 25.36 0.90
C ARG A 448 -23.02 26.88 0.95
N LYS A 449 -22.03 27.42 1.66
CA LYS A 449 -21.77 28.87 1.73
C LYS A 449 -21.55 29.50 0.35
N VAL A 450 -20.93 28.75 -0.56
CA VAL A 450 -20.66 29.19 -1.94
C VAL A 450 -21.86 28.89 -2.87
N GLY A 451 -22.89 28.18 -2.42
CA GLY A 451 -24.09 27.87 -3.20
C GLY A 451 -23.98 26.69 -4.17
N TRP A 452 -22.93 25.87 -4.05
CA TRP A 452 -22.67 24.76 -4.99
C TRP A 452 -23.15 23.39 -4.50
N LEU A 453 -23.74 23.31 -3.30
CA LEU A 453 -24.03 22.05 -2.62
C LEU A 453 -24.91 21.12 -3.46
N GLY A 454 -25.95 21.66 -4.13
CA GLY A 454 -26.82 20.85 -4.98
C GLY A 454 -26.09 20.16 -6.14
N ARG A 455 -25.13 20.85 -6.78
CA ARG A 455 -24.36 20.30 -7.91
C ARG A 455 -23.41 19.19 -7.45
N TYR A 456 -22.68 19.44 -6.36
CA TYR A 456 -21.78 18.43 -5.79
C TYR A 456 -22.55 17.20 -5.29
N LEU A 457 -23.70 17.40 -4.64
CA LEU A 457 -24.55 16.31 -4.19
C LEU A 457 -25.00 15.44 -5.38
N MET A 458 -25.39 16.04 -6.51
CA MET A 458 -25.74 15.31 -7.72
C MET A 458 -24.57 14.47 -8.25
N TYR A 459 -23.36 15.03 -8.33
CA TYR A 459 -22.19 14.29 -8.79
C TYR A 459 -21.82 13.12 -7.86
N TYR A 460 -21.84 13.34 -6.53
CA TYR A 460 -21.54 12.28 -5.56
C TYR A 460 -22.63 11.21 -5.50
N ILE A 461 -23.91 11.55 -5.66
CA ILE A 461 -24.98 10.56 -5.79
C ILE A 461 -24.78 9.73 -7.06
N THR A 462 -24.47 10.38 -8.19
CA THR A 462 -24.24 9.69 -9.46
C THR A 462 -23.04 8.74 -9.36
N GLY A 463 -21.91 9.21 -8.81
CA GLY A 463 -20.74 8.36 -8.56
C GLY A 463 -21.04 7.22 -7.59
N GLY A 464 -21.82 7.48 -6.53
CA GLY A 464 -22.26 6.47 -5.58
C GLY A 464 -23.14 5.40 -6.22
N LEU A 465 -24.03 5.77 -7.14
CA LEU A 465 -24.82 4.81 -7.91
C LEU A 465 -23.95 3.97 -8.85
N VAL A 466 -22.94 4.56 -9.48
CA VAL A 466 -21.95 3.80 -10.29
C VAL A 466 -21.21 2.79 -9.42
N ILE A 467 -20.69 3.21 -8.25
CA ILE A 467 -20.01 2.31 -7.31
C ILE A 467 -20.97 1.21 -6.81
N MET A 468 -22.24 1.55 -6.55
CA MET A 468 -23.25 0.56 -6.16
C MET A 468 -23.46 -0.49 -7.26
N VAL A 469 -23.57 -0.08 -8.52
CA VAL A 469 -23.69 -1.03 -9.64
C VAL A 469 -22.46 -1.92 -9.73
N LEU A 470 -21.25 -1.36 -9.62
CA LEU A 470 -19.99 -2.12 -9.61
C LEU A 470 -19.93 -3.12 -8.45
N ALA A 471 -20.38 -2.72 -7.26
CA ALA A 471 -20.41 -3.57 -6.06
C ALA A 471 -21.44 -4.71 -6.13
N LEU A 472 -22.42 -4.64 -7.03
CA LEU A 472 -23.45 -5.66 -7.23
C LEU A 472 -23.11 -6.66 -8.35
N LEU A 473 -21.94 -6.51 -8.99
CA LEU A 473 -21.51 -7.48 -10.01
C LEU A 473 -21.21 -8.83 -9.36
N PRO A 474 -21.75 -9.95 -9.90
CA PRO A 474 -21.51 -11.27 -9.35
C PRO A 474 -20.02 -11.64 -9.48
N THR A 475 -19.51 -12.44 -8.55
CA THR A 475 -18.11 -12.95 -8.51
C THR A 475 -17.00 -11.90 -8.33
N LEU A 476 -17.34 -10.61 -8.36
CA LEU A 476 -16.42 -9.51 -8.12
C LEU A 476 -16.72 -8.84 -6.79
N THR A 477 -15.66 -8.36 -6.17
CA THR A 477 -15.66 -7.67 -4.89
C THR A 477 -15.07 -6.28 -5.10
N LEU A 478 -15.70 -5.28 -4.47
CA LEU A 478 -15.23 -3.91 -4.55
C LEU A 478 -13.99 -3.73 -3.66
N ARG A 479 -12.83 -3.47 -4.27
CA ARG A 479 -11.61 -3.09 -3.55
C ARG A 479 -11.24 -1.65 -3.86
N LEU A 480 -11.49 -0.78 -2.88
CA LEU A 480 -11.10 0.62 -2.99
C LEU A 480 -9.64 0.78 -2.60
N HIS A 481 -8.75 0.73 -3.59
CA HIS A 481 -7.37 1.19 -3.43
C HIS A 481 -7.35 2.66 -2.98
N HIS A 482 -6.45 3.00 -2.07
CA HIS A 482 -6.43 4.34 -1.48
C HIS A 482 -6.10 5.45 -2.46
N TYR A 483 -5.62 5.18 -3.68
CA TYR A 483 -5.48 6.23 -4.70
C TYR A 483 -6.83 6.66 -5.31
N ILE A 484 -7.86 5.79 -5.28
CA ILE A 484 -9.20 6.07 -5.80
C ILE A 484 -9.91 7.11 -4.91
N ILE A 485 -9.69 7.03 -3.61
CA ILE A 485 -10.30 7.92 -2.61
C ILE A 485 -9.97 9.41 -2.91
N PRO A 486 -8.70 9.83 -3.07
CA PRO A 486 -8.33 11.15 -3.57
C PRO A 486 -9.01 11.55 -4.86
N ILE A 487 -9.06 10.67 -5.87
CA ILE A 487 -9.67 10.99 -7.17
C ILE A 487 -11.12 11.41 -7.00
N VAL A 488 -11.87 10.73 -6.12
CA VAL A 488 -13.28 11.03 -5.83
C VAL A 488 -13.42 12.28 -4.95
N LEU A 489 -12.59 12.41 -3.91
CA LEU A 489 -12.79 13.42 -2.87
C LEU A 489 -12.20 14.79 -3.21
N ILE A 490 -11.19 14.87 -4.08
CA ILE A 490 -10.42 16.11 -4.26
C ILE A 490 -11.25 17.26 -4.82
N GLY A 491 -12.24 16.98 -5.68
CA GLY A 491 -13.16 18.00 -6.18
C GLY A 491 -13.92 18.70 -5.05
N GLY A 492 -14.28 17.97 -4.00
CA GLY A 492 -14.97 18.52 -2.81
C GLY A 492 -14.13 19.49 -1.98
N THR A 493 -12.86 19.70 -2.34
CA THR A 493 -11.91 20.60 -1.67
C THR A 493 -11.55 21.83 -2.50
N ALA A 494 -12.23 22.09 -3.62
CA ALA A 494 -11.95 23.18 -4.57
C ALA A 494 -12.27 24.61 -4.05
N PHE A 495 -12.28 24.81 -2.74
CA PHE A 495 -12.66 26.06 -2.09
C PHE A 495 -11.47 26.61 -1.29
N PRO A 496 -11.16 27.91 -1.37
CA PRO A 496 -9.98 28.51 -0.75
C PRO A 496 -10.13 28.63 0.78
N THR A 497 -10.05 27.49 1.47
CA THR A 497 -10.03 27.40 2.93
C THR A 497 -8.76 26.68 3.37
N ARG A 498 -8.33 26.92 4.62
CA ARG A 498 -7.15 26.25 5.20
C ARG A 498 -7.32 24.73 5.25
N LEU A 499 -8.52 24.28 5.63
CA LEU A 499 -8.85 22.86 5.71
C LEU A 499 -8.82 22.23 4.31
N SER A 500 -9.38 22.89 3.30
CA SER A 500 -9.26 22.45 1.90
C SER A 500 -7.80 22.29 1.46
N ALA A 501 -6.91 23.22 1.83
CA ALA A 501 -5.47 23.11 1.50
C ALA A 501 -4.84 21.86 2.15
N ILE A 502 -5.14 21.61 3.43
CA ILE A 502 -4.67 20.42 4.16
C ILE A 502 -5.19 19.14 3.49
N TYR A 503 -6.48 19.10 3.14
CA TYR A 503 -7.08 17.94 2.49
C TYR A 503 -6.49 17.70 1.10
N GLN A 504 -6.36 18.75 0.27
CA GLN A 504 -5.75 18.63 -1.07
C GLN A 504 -4.33 18.07 -1.01
N ALA A 505 -3.53 18.55 -0.07
CA ALA A 505 -2.17 18.09 0.11
C ALA A 505 -2.10 16.61 0.55
N LEU A 506 -2.88 16.22 1.55
CA LEU A 506 -2.96 14.83 2.02
C LEU A 506 -3.44 13.90 0.90
N LEU A 507 -4.51 14.28 0.21
CA LEU A 507 -5.10 13.50 -0.89
C LEU A 507 -4.14 13.39 -2.08
N LEU A 508 -3.40 14.45 -2.42
CA LEU A 508 -2.36 14.38 -3.45
C LEU A 508 -1.28 13.36 -3.07
N GLY A 509 -0.73 13.45 -1.85
CA GLY A 509 0.27 12.49 -1.38
C GLY A 509 -0.25 11.05 -1.40
N MET A 510 -1.46 10.81 -0.87
CA MET A 510 -2.12 9.50 -0.85
C MET A 510 -2.35 8.94 -2.26
N CYS A 511 -2.73 9.79 -3.22
CA CYS A 511 -2.91 9.41 -4.61
C CYS A 511 -1.58 8.99 -5.25
N LEU A 512 -0.54 9.81 -5.08
CA LEU A 512 0.79 9.52 -5.61
C LEU A 512 1.35 8.23 -4.99
N ASN A 513 1.16 8.03 -3.68
CA ASN A 513 1.58 6.82 -2.98
C ASN A 513 0.94 5.57 -3.61
N GLY A 514 -0.38 5.55 -3.78
CA GLY A 514 -1.05 4.39 -4.38
C GLY A 514 -0.68 4.16 -5.86
N LEU A 515 -0.64 5.22 -6.67
CA LEU A 515 -0.32 5.10 -8.10
C LEU A 515 1.13 4.68 -8.37
N SER A 516 2.08 5.18 -7.58
CA SER A 516 3.50 4.80 -7.75
C SER A 516 3.78 3.38 -7.29
N ARG A 517 3.20 2.92 -6.16
CA ARG A 517 3.40 1.55 -5.65
C ARG A 517 2.65 0.49 -6.45
N TRP A 518 1.36 0.66 -6.73
CA TRP A 518 0.52 -0.38 -7.36
C TRP A 518 0.09 -0.06 -8.80
N GLY A 519 0.40 1.13 -9.31
CA GLY A 519 -0.12 1.56 -10.60
C GLY A 519 -1.64 1.82 -10.54
N PHE A 520 -2.32 1.56 -11.64
CA PHE A 520 -3.77 1.76 -11.79
C PHE A 520 -4.51 0.44 -11.59
N ASP A 521 -4.37 -0.15 -10.40
CA ASP A 521 -4.98 -1.44 -10.07
C ASP A 521 -6.52 -1.39 -10.12
N SER A 522 -7.16 -2.51 -10.45
CA SER A 522 -8.61 -2.56 -10.64
C SER A 522 -9.36 -2.21 -9.35
N ILE A 523 -10.48 -1.48 -9.50
CA ILE A 523 -11.46 -1.26 -8.41
C ILE A 523 -12.30 -2.52 -8.12
N LEU A 524 -12.32 -3.47 -9.06
CA LEU A 524 -13.01 -4.74 -8.97
C LEU A 524 -11.99 -5.88 -8.96
N GLN A 525 -12.04 -6.71 -7.93
CA GLN A 525 -11.19 -7.88 -7.79
C GLN A 525 -12.02 -9.12 -7.45
N THR A 526 -11.54 -10.30 -7.79
CA THR A 526 -12.21 -11.54 -7.40
C THR A 526 -12.02 -11.83 -5.90
N ALA A 527 -12.91 -12.65 -5.32
CA ALA A 527 -12.74 -13.07 -3.92
C ALA A 527 -11.40 -13.79 -3.69
N ASP A 528 -10.91 -14.52 -4.69
CA ASP A 528 -9.61 -15.20 -4.64
C ASP A 528 -8.44 -14.21 -4.62
N GLU A 529 -8.50 -13.13 -5.40
CA GLU A 529 -7.47 -12.06 -5.38
C GLU A 529 -7.40 -11.34 -4.02
N LEU A 530 -8.51 -11.26 -3.28
CA LEU A 530 -8.55 -10.65 -1.94
C LEU A 530 -8.11 -11.58 -0.81
N ARG A 531 -8.22 -12.90 -1.01
CA ARG A 531 -8.01 -13.92 0.02
C ARG A 531 -6.56 -13.98 0.49
N ARG A 532 -5.59 -13.61 -0.37
CA ARG A 532 -4.14 -13.74 -0.09
C ARG A 532 -3.84 -15.18 0.36
N ASP A 533 -3.12 -15.36 1.46
CA ASP A 533 -2.77 -16.63 2.10
C ASP A 533 -3.79 -17.11 3.15
N ALA A 534 -4.95 -16.44 3.28
CA ALA A 534 -6.00 -16.86 4.22
C ALA A 534 -6.61 -18.22 3.83
N PRO A 535 -7.15 -18.97 4.81
CA PRO A 535 -7.84 -20.23 4.54
C PRO A 535 -8.94 -20.11 3.47
N LEU A 536 -9.07 -21.15 2.63
CA LEU A 536 -10.09 -21.31 1.61
C LEU A 536 -11.51 -21.41 2.21
N GLY A 537 -11.62 -21.92 3.44
CA GLY A 537 -12.87 -22.42 3.98
C GLY A 537 -13.30 -23.73 3.32
N SER A 538 -12.35 -24.50 2.78
CA SER A 538 -12.65 -25.79 2.15
C SER A 538 -12.99 -26.84 3.20
N SER A 539 -13.62 -27.93 2.77
CA SER A 539 -13.78 -29.10 3.61
C SER A 539 -12.41 -29.63 4.09
N LEU A 540 -12.37 -30.15 5.33
CA LEU A 540 -11.15 -30.63 5.98
C LEU A 540 -11.20 -32.15 6.16
N PRO A 541 -10.16 -32.90 5.78
CA PRO A 541 -10.09 -34.34 6.03
C PRO A 541 -10.08 -34.69 7.52
N GLU A 542 -10.52 -35.91 7.86
CA GLU A 542 -10.47 -36.46 9.22
C GLU A 542 -9.50 -37.65 9.31
N PHE A 543 -8.63 -37.65 10.32
CA PHE A 543 -7.76 -38.78 10.63
C PHE A 543 -8.56 -39.91 11.29
N LEU A 544 -8.36 -41.15 10.83
CA LEU A 544 -8.87 -42.35 11.51
C LEU A 544 -7.91 -42.81 12.60
N THR A 545 -6.62 -42.47 12.45
CA THR A 545 -5.64 -42.52 13.52
C THR A 545 -5.90 -41.35 14.47
N ASN A 546 -6.28 -41.65 15.71
CA ASN A 546 -6.71 -40.64 16.69
C ASN A 546 -6.34 -41.07 18.11
N SER A 547 -6.67 -40.26 19.10
CA SER A 547 -6.40 -40.51 20.53
C SER A 547 -7.01 -41.83 21.03
N SER A 548 -8.08 -42.32 20.41
CA SER A 548 -8.74 -43.59 20.75
C SER A 548 -8.16 -44.80 19.99
N ASN A 549 -7.52 -44.56 18.85
CA ASN A 549 -6.81 -45.54 18.03
C ASN A 549 -5.43 -44.98 17.62
N PRO A 550 -4.50 -44.82 18.59
CA PRO A 550 -3.22 -44.16 18.36
C PRO A 550 -2.27 -45.02 17.53
N LEU A 551 -1.23 -44.40 16.98
CA LEU A 551 -0.12 -45.10 16.35
C LEU A 551 0.53 -46.07 17.37
N SER A 552 0.59 -47.36 17.04
CA SER A 552 1.30 -48.35 17.86
C SER A 552 2.80 -48.07 17.98
N SER A 553 3.38 -47.42 16.97
CA SER A 553 4.75 -46.91 16.93
C SER A 553 4.84 -45.83 15.85
N ILE A 554 5.87 -44.98 15.90
CA ILE A 554 6.10 -43.97 14.85
C ILE A 554 6.39 -44.59 13.47
N ALA A 555 6.72 -45.89 13.40
CA ALA A 555 6.89 -46.64 12.15
C ALA A 555 5.56 -47.21 11.60
N SER A 556 4.43 -46.96 12.26
CA SER A 556 3.11 -47.48 11.86
C SER A 556 2.48 -46.66 10.72
N ASN A 557 1.38 -47.16 10.16
CA ASN A 557 0.66 -46.45 9.10
C ASN A 557 -0.29 -45.42 9.69
N LEU A 558 -0.18 -44.17 9.22
CA LEU A 558 -1.17 -43.13 9.45
C LEU A 558 -2.34 -43.35 8.50
N THR A 559 -3.57 -43.21 8.98
CA THR A 559 -4.79 -43.48 8.18
C THR A 559 -5.82 -42.38 8.30
N TRP A 560 -6.59 -42.15 7.24
CA TRP A 560 -7.61 -41.11 7.18
C TRP A 560 -8.83 -41.53 6.37
N GLN A 561 -9.91 -40.78 6.56
CA GLN A 561 -11.21 -41.10 5.98
C GLN A 561 -11.25 -40.84 4.46
N SER A 562 -12.03 -41.63 3.72
CA SER A 562 -12.22 -41.44 2.29
C SER A 562 -13.09 -40.19 1.99
N VAL A 563 -12.87 -39.58 0.82
CA VAL A 563 -13.66 -38.44 0.32
C VAL A 563 -15.16 -38.78 0.28
N GLU A 564 -15.50 -40.03 -0.03
CA GLU A 564 -16.90 -40.48 -0.17
C GLU A 564 -17.65 -40.48 1.16
N ALA A 565 -16.98 -40.86 2.25
CA ALA A 565 -17.60 -40.97 3.56
C ALA A 565 -17.94 -39.61 4.17
N MET A 566 -17.32 -38.52 3.69
CA MET A 566 -17.51 -37.17 4.22
C MET A 566 -18.51 -36.32 3.42
N ASN A 567 -19.14 -36.88 2.37
CA ASN A 567 -20.09 -36.19 1.49
C ASN A 567 -19.56 -34.92 0.78
N THR A 568 -18.23 -34.79 0.63
CA THR A 568 -17.58 -33.61 0.04
C THR A 568 -17.36 -33.74 -1.47
N LYS A 569 -17.97 -34.74 -2.12
CA LYS A 569 -17.86 -34.97 -3.57
C LYS A 569 -18.25 -33.76 -4.41
N SER A 570 -19.15 -32.90 -3.92
CA SER A 570 -19.58 -31.68 -4.62
C SER A 570 -18.45 -30.67 -4.83
N GLU A 571 -17.35 -30.76 -4.09
CA GLU A 571 -16.17 -29.88 -4.21
C GLU A 571 -15.14 -30.40 -5.22
N GLY A 572 -15.28 -31.66 -5.67
CA GLY A 572 -14.43 -32.27 -6.70
C GLY A 572 -13.07 -32.79 -6.20
N TRP A 573 -12.92 -33.07 -4.90
CA TRP A 573 -11.68 -33.62 -4.34
C TRP A 573 -11.37 -35.01 -4.91
N ASN A 574 -10.11 -35.23 -5.32
CA ASN A 574 -9.63 -36.48 -5.91
C ASN A 574 -8.34 -37.02 -5.28
N GLY A 575 -7.81 -36.35 -4.25
CA GLY A 575 -6.62 -36.79 -3.52
C GLY A 575 -6.48 -36.13 -2.15
N PHE A 576 -5.30 -36.30 -1.58
CA PHE A 576 -4.87 -35.84 -0.27
C PHE A 576 -3.43 -35.36 -0.29
N ALA A 577 -3.11 -34.37 0.52
CA ALA A 577 -1.76 -33.94 0.85
C ALA A 577 -1.49 -34.13 2.35
N LEU A 578 -0.36 -34.74 2.71
CA LEU A 578 0.08 -34.92 4.10
C LEU A 578 1.34 -34.09 4.35
N LEU A 579 1.25 -33.18 5.32
CA LEU A 579 2.44 -32.57 5.92
C LEU A 579 2.85 -33.37 7.16
N VAL A 580 4.13 -33.70 7.25
CA VAL A 580 4.79 -34.22 8.45
C VAL A 580 5.88 -33.23 8.83
N ASP A 581 5.79 -32.69 10.05
CA ASP A 581 6.72 -31.66 10.56
C ASP A 581 6.84 -30.44 9.65
N ASP A 582 5.71 -30.00 9.10
CA ASP A 582 5.58 -28.90 8.14
C ASP A 582 6.26 -29.14 6.77
N VAL A 583 6.54 -30.40 6.43
CA VAL A 583 7.07 -30.84 5.13
C VAL A 583 6.05 -31.73 4.42
N GLU A 584 5.77 -31.48 3.16
CA GLU A 584 4.90 -32.37 2.36
C GLU A 584 5.60 -33.71 2.12
N ARG A 585 5.03 -34.78 2.64
CA ARG A 585 5.57 -36.15 2.53
C ARG A 585 4.72 -37.07 1.67
N TYR A 586 3.49 -36.66 1.37
CA TYR A 586 2.58 -37.44 0.54
C TYR A 586 1.64 -36.52 -0.23
N ALA A 587 1.44 -36.82 -1.51
CA ALA A 587 0.42 -36.26 -2.37
C ALA A 587 -0.16 -37.40 -3.24
N GLY A 588 -1.46 -37.65 -3.14
CA GLY A 588 -2.10 -38.74 -3.90
C GLY A 588 -3.46 -39.18 -3.36
N ASN A 589 -3.97 -40.32 -3.83
CA ASN A 589 -5.33 -40.80 -3.54
C ASN A 589 -5.43 -41.93 -2.49
N ALA A 590 -4.31 -42.34 -1.90
CA ALA A 590 -4.28 -43.36 -0.86
C ALA A 590 -4.92 -42.83 0.42
N LEU A 591 -5.47 -43.77 1.21
CA LEU A 591 -6.10 -43.49 2.50
C LEU A 591 -5.17 -43.76 3.68
N ASN A 592 -3.91 -44.10 3.38
CA ASN A 592 -2.90 -44.39 4.37
C ASN A 592 -1.50 -43.99 3.86
N PHE A 593 -0.61 -43.78 4.82
CA PHE A 593 0.80 -43.53 4.55
C PHE A 593 1.68 -44.20 5.62
N SER A 594 2.74 -44.87 5.17
CA SER A 594 3.65 -45.58 6.08
C SER A 594 4.75 -44.65 6.56
N LEU A 595 4.70 -44.24 7.83
CA LEU A 595 5.70 -43.36 8.43
C LEU A 595 7.08 -44.02 8.56
N SER A 596 7.15 -45.37 8.47
CA SER A 596 8.41 -46.13 8.43
C SER A 596 9.37 -45.66 7.33
N GLN A 597 8.85 -45.10 6.24
CA GLN A 597 9.65 -44.62 5.11
C GLN A 597 10.44 -43.35 5.40
N LEU A 598 10.05 -42.60 6.44
CA LEU A 598 10.61 -41.29 6.76
C LEU A 598 11.77 -41.35 7.77
N ASN A 599 12.04 -42.50 8.39
CA ASN A 599 13.06 -42.67 9.44
C ASN A 599 12.97 -41.61 10.56
N LEU A 600 11.74 -41.27 10.98
CA LEU A 600 11.47 -40.26 11.99
C LEU A 600 12.07 -40.65 13.36
N SER A 601 12.68 -39.68 14.04
CA SER A 601 13.27 -39.90 15.37
C SER A 601 12.20 -40.10 16.45
N SER A 602 12.26 -41.22 17.15
CA SER A 602 11.34 -41.49 18.27
C SER A 602 11.58 -40.63 19.52
N SER A 603 12.59 -39.75 19.52
CA SER A 603 12.96 -38.92 20.68
C SER A 603 12.33 -37.52 20.68
N VAL A 604 11.68 -37.13 19.58
CA VAL A 604 11.04 -35.83 19.41
C VAL A 604 9.56 -35.98 19.01
N PRO A 605 8.71 -34.98 19.31
CA PRO A 605 7.34 -34.98 18.83
C PRO A 605 7.26 -34.80 17.30
N HIS A 606 6.21 -35.34 16.68
CA HIS A 606 5.91 -35.19 15.26
C HIS A 606 4.52 -34.60 15.03
N PHE A 607 4.43 -33.70 14.05
CA PHE A 607 3.21 -32.95 13.73
C PHE A 607 2.65 -33.38 12.37
N PHE A 608 1.38 -33.77 12.31
CA PHE A 608 0.72 -34.23 11.10
C PHE A 608 -0.43 -33.31 10.69
N ARG A 609 -0.51 -32.94 9.42
CA ARG A 609 -1.66 -32.20 8.87
C ARG A 609 -2.09 -32.77 7.54
N LEU A 610 -3.39 -32.82 7.32
CA LEU A 610 -3.98 -33.39 6.11
C LEU A 610 -4.79 -32.32 5.39
N ALA A 611 -4.72 -32.31 4.06
CA ALA A 611 -5.61 -31.53 3.21
C ALA A 611 -6.19 -32.42 2.12
N TYR A 612 -7.37 -32.07 1.61
CA TYR A 612 -7.83 -32.61 0.34
C TYR A 612 -7.06 -31.98 -0.81
N GLN A 613 -6.90 -32.72 -1.90
CA GLN A 613 -6.35 -32.22 -3.16
C GLN A 613 -7.35 -32.36 -4.30
N ARG A 614 -7.36 -31.36 -5.18
CA ARG A 614 -8.03 -31.40 -6.48
C ARG A 614 -6.99 -31.14 -7.56
N ASP A 615 -6.70 -32.16 -8.35
CA ASP A 615 -5.76 -32.10 -9.48
C ASP A 615 -4.37 -31.61 -9.05
N GLY A 616 -3.90 -32.06 -7.87
CA GLY A 616 -2.62 -31.68 -7.29
C GLY A 616 -2.59 -30.32 -6.58
N VAL A 617 -3.71 -29.61 -6.50
CA VAL A 617 -3.82 -28.37 -5.72
C VAL A 617 -4.49 -28.67 -4.39
N SER A 618 -3.79 -28.39 -3.29
CA SER A 618 -4.29 -28.62 -1.93
C SER A 618 -5.34 -27.57 -1.50
N GLY A 619 -6.32 -28.05 -0.75
CA GLY A 619 -7.27 -27.23 0.00
C GLY A 619 -6.64 -26.67 1.28
N ASP A 620 -7.49 -26.45 2.29
CA ASP A 620 -7.02 -26.12 3.63
C ASP A 620 -6.50 -27.37 4.34
N PHE A 621 -5.38 -27.18 5.05
CA PHE A 621 -4.83 -28.19 5.94
C PHE A 621 -5.54 -28.16 7.29
N THR A 622 -5.75 -29.31 7.89
CA THR A 622 -6.20 -29.43 9.29
C THR A 622 -5.20 -28.77 10.24
N GLN A 623 -5.61 -28.45 11.46
CA GLN A 623 -4.64 -28.26 12.55
C GLN A 623 -3.75 -29.49 12.74
N ALA A 624 -2.64 -29.33 13.46
CA ALA A 624 -1.69 -30.41 13.70
C ALA A 624 -2.26 -31.47 14.65
N ALA A 625 -2.30 -32.72 14.20
CA ALA A 625 -2.30 -33.87 15.09
C ALA A 625 -0.86 -34.07 15.60
N VAL A 626 -0.70 -34.44 16.87
CA VAL A 626 0.63 -34.50 17.51
C VAL A 626 0.89 -35.90 18.05
N TRP A 627 2.00 -36.50 17.64
CA TRP A 627 2.53 -37.70 18.28
C TRP A 627 3.73 -37.33 19.16
N TYR A 628 3.71 -37.72 20.43
CA TYR A 628 4.79 -37.48 21.36
C TYR A 628 5.69 -38.72 21.52
N PRO A 629 6.97 -38.54 21.91
CA PRO A 629 7.91 -39.64 22.18
C PRO A 629 7.42 -40.68 23.18
N ASN A 630 6.51 -40.30 24.08
CA ASN A 630 5.90 -41.20 25.06
C ASN A 630 4.78 -42.09 24.47
N GLY A 631 4.52 -42.00 23.16
CA GLY A 631 3.46 -42.73 22.45
C GLY A 631 2.08 -42.07 22.49
N THR A 632 1.93 -40.91 23.13
CA THR A 632 0.65 -40.18 23.18
C THR A 632 0.34 -39.56 21.83
N PHE A 633 -0.89 -39.75 21.33
CA PHE A 633 -1.41 -39.10 20.14
C PHE A 633 -2.50 -38.10 20.53
N ILE A 634 -2.35 -36.86 20.10
CA ILE A 634 -3.34 -35.78 20.28
C ILE A 634 -4.00 -35.49 18.95
N ASP A 635 -5.33 -35.49 18.96
CA ASP A 635 -6.15 -35.21 17.78
C ASP A 635 -6.02 -33.75 17.35
N PRO A 636 -6.15 -33.45 16.04
CA PRO A 636 -6.06 -32.09 15.57
C PRO A 636 -7.26 -31.28 16.09
N PRO A 637 -7.04 -30.06 16.63
CA PRO A 637 -8.12 -29.15 16.95
C PRO A 637 -8.99 -28.83 15.72
N PRO A 638 -10.25 -28.41 15.91
CA PRO A 638 -11.14 -28.09 14.79
C PRO A 638 -10.67 -26.85 14.02
N GLY A 639 -10.85 -26.89 12.70
CA GLY A 639 -10.60 -25.75 11.80
C GLY A 639 -9.30 -25.84 11.00
N PRO A 640 -9.10 -24.92 10.05
CA PRO A 640 -7.94 -24.92 9.16
C PRO A 640 -6.71 -24.28 9.84
N SER A 641 -5.51 -24.79 9.51
CA SER A 641 -4.21 -24.30 9.99
C SER A 641 -3.70 -23.05 9.28
#